data_AF-A0A2U2AFT1-F1
#
_entry.id   AF-A0A2U2AFT1-F1
#
_cell.length_a   1.000
_cell.length_b   1.000
_cell.length_c   1.000
_cell.angle_alpha   90.00
_cell.angle_beta   90.00
_cell.angle_gamma   90.00
#
_symmetry.space_group_name_H-M   'P 1'
#
loop_
_entity.id
_entity.type
_entity.pdbx_description
1 polymer ?
#
loop_
_entity_poly.entity_id
_entity_poly.type
_entity_poly.pdbx_seq_one_letter_code
_entity_poly.pdbx_strand_id
1 'polypeptide(L)'
;MYKYAPRGFVFSKLKLDLDLEFININDCFFYYEQDLDFRIKKSRDGQFILLIGTFLDIRNTTSSIDKSMDALFESLKSNKMHEELDFYSGRYVIIYYEEGKIKALSDATSMKSIYYNDNFNIVSSHFSYFKKIDESITLSALEKYRLTKCKRGYKYGYPGFYTPYKGYRILPPNFEINITDKNIQRFFPREGLLQDLDVNEIVADIYLYMSNQIKSLINMNKKLYSSLTAGVDSRYTLTVTKDFEEIQHFTYFYDGNKIHLSDVNWSKIISKILKLNYFVLDVDGEFNYSSVDYKNYSLNLRNNSVYGTHAHRISFAYSQKFGSNSVLIRSNLYEIGRQFFSDRLKNINFDRNSAIDLAKTFTYLYDKNLLGSILVQDVFLEYSKTLVNNAIYNYDPIDLFYWEHRMGIWHSLVVSETDPAAETIVLCNARKILNLFLSVTPEDRQGAVLFKHAIQQYLPELKNLPINKILDDVYDSFDVVLKISEDYIDVSIYEAEDSDDHEYAFYVYLNNKKIDTKWYSKANSLRYKMTQPGVYAVRGFIKKQDNVIVAKTSNAARYLGSIKNLDINELNSSNLVEGRNDIRTSNYIFNTFYKKGTSSKLTVLLNGAVGDRKKVILPVFQRYSWASEIEDHVLNINDPTLELDKNLRLGWYLGSKKFPLLPEIREVILQVAKSLNISIGDIVIYGSSGGGFAALNIAAYMGNNIKSVAINPQIQIKDYIATSTVNLFYEVSGFEYSDYHTSIIDVIRSKENDFKGLIYQNEKDVHHYTKHFTPLLEALNIGTNNFIHSNIKYIIFNDPRGHVGESKNMFSELIATVRRQ
;
A
#
# COMPACT_ATOMS: atom_id res chain seq x y z
N MET A 1 38.64 -12.47 3.01
CA MET A 1 38.55 -12.13 4.44
C MET A 1 37.25 -11.36 4.60
N TYR A 2 36.26 -11.88 5.34
CA TYR A 2 34.97 -11.20 5.47
C TYR A 2 35.14 -9.87 6.20
N LYS A 3 34.56 -8.79 5.66
CA LYS A 3 34.54 -7.50 6.33
C LYS A 3 33.88 -7.64 7.69
N TYR A 4 34.46 -6.98 8.68
CA TYR A 4 33.98 -7.10 10.05
C TYR A 4 32.58 -6.52 10.18
N ALA A 5 32.23 -5.39 9.54
CA ALA A 5 30.88 -4.82 9.58
C ALA A 5 30.54 -4.10 8.26
N PRO A 6 30.11 -4.82 7.20
CA PRO A 6 29.85 -4.23 5.88
C PRO A 6 28.86 -3.07 5.94
N ARG A 7 29.10 -2.01 5.16
CA ARG A 7 28.27 -0.78 5.17
C ARG A 7 28.11 -0.18 6.58
N GLY A 8 29.14 -0.35 7.41
CA GLY A 8 29.23 0.21 8.74
C GLY A 8 29.72 1.66 8.73
N PHE A 9 29.30 2.41 9.74
CA PHE A 9 29.78 3.75 10.06
C PHE A 9 29.95 3.95 11.57
N VAL A 10 30.82 4.90 11.91
CA VAL A 10 30.97 5.52 13.23
C VAL A 10 31.03 7.03 13.06
N PHE A 11 30.22 7.79 13.81
CA PHE A 11 30.32 9.24 13.89
C PHE A 11 30.77 9.63 15.30
N SER A 12 31.78 10.47 15.40
CA SER A 12 32.46 10.78 16.66
C SER A 12 32.91 12.24 16.76
N LYS A 13 32.81 12.84 17.94
CA LYS A 13 33.50 14.12 18.25
C LYS A 13 34.99 13.95 18.57
N LEU A 14 35.42 12.73 18.88
CA LEU A 14 36.82 12.40 19.16
C LEU A 14 37.44 11.71 17.95
N LYS A 15 38.71 11.99 17.68
CA LYS A 15 39.45 11.21 16.70
C LYS A 15 39.70 9.82 17.27
N LEU A 16 39.25 8.80 16.56
CA LEU A 16 39.36 7.39 16.90
C LEU A 16 40.43 6.71 16.05
N ASP A 17 41.06 5.69 16.61
CA ASP A 17 41.95 4.77 15.90
C ASP A 17 41.13 3.58 15.38
N LEU A 18 40.57 3.75 14.18
CA LEU A 18 39.75 2.74 13.52
C LEU A 18 40.33 2.49 12.13
N ASP A 19 40.37 1.22 11.74
CA ASP A 19 40.70 0.78 10.39
C ASP A 19 39.50 1.00 9.45
N LEU A 20 39.17 2.27 9.21
CA LEU A 20 38.07 2.77 8.36
C LEU A 20 38.50 4.03 7.62
N GLU A 21 37.89 4.29 6.46
CA GLU A 21 37.98 5.61 5.84
C GLU A 21 37.25 6.63 6.71
N PHE A 22 37.71 7.88 6.72
CA PHE A 22 37.02 8.94 7.44
C PHE A 22 37.15 10.31 6.77
N ILE A 23 36.15 11.15 7.03
CA ILE A 23 36.12 12.55 6.63
C ILE A 23 35.77 13.45 7.81
N ASN A 24 36.14 14.72 7.71
CA ASN A 24 35.81 15.73 8.71
C ASN A 24 34.49 16.44 8.36
N ILE A 25 33.62 16.55 9.36
CA ILE A 25 32.36 17.29 9.29
C ILE A 25 32.40 18.31 10.42
N ASN A 26 32.81 19.54 10.09
CA ASN A 26 33.08 20.59 11.07
C ASN A 26 34.14 20.10 12.08
N ASP A 27 33.81 20.04 13.38
CA ASP A 27 34.63 19.54 14.49
C ASP A 27 34.50 18.02 14.73
N CYS A 28 33.76 17.31 13.86
CA CYS A 28 33.44 15.89 14.03
C CYS A 28 34.11 15.01 12.97
N PHE A 29 34.23 13.73 13.28
CA PHE A 29 34.80 12.69 12.42
C PHE A 29 33.71 11.70 12.03
N PHE A 30 33.54 11.48 10.72
CA PHE A 30 32.66 10.45 10.18
C PHE A 30 33.50 9.35 9.53
N TYR A 31 33.52 8.19 10.18
CA TYR A 31 34.18 6.98 9.73
C TYR A 31 33.18 6.07 9.01
N TYR A 32 33.59 5.46 7.91
CA TYR A 32 32.72 4.62 7.10
C TYR A 32 33.48 3.50 6.40
N GLU A 33 32.77 2.42 6.12
CA GLU A 33 33.24 1.35 5.22
C GLU A 33 33.11 1.80 3.76
N GLN A 34 34.05 1.40 2.91
CA GLN A 34 34.11 1.82 1.51
C GLN A 34 32.86 1.49 0.67
N ASP A 35 32.06 0.50 1.10
CA ASP A 35 30.82 0.09 0.44
C ASP A 35 29.56 0.79 1.00
N LEU A 36 29.73 1.76 1.92
CA LEU A 36 28.65 2.58 2.44
C LEU A 36 28.35 3.78 1.54
N ASP A 37 27.09 3.90 1.12
CA ASP A 37 26.61 5.09 0.43
C ASP A 37 26.19 6.17 1.44
N PHE A 38 26.60 7.42 1.20
CA PHE A 38 26.20 8.57 2.03
C PHE A 38 26.24 9.89 1.23
N ARG A 39 25.49 10.89 1.70
CA ARG A 39 25.48 12.26 1.15
C ARG A 39 25.60 13.27 2.29
N ILE A 40 26.28 14.38 2.02
CA ILE A 40 26.42 15.47 2.99
C ILE A 40 26.05 16.78 2.30
N LYS A 41 25.17 17.53 2.95
CA LYS A 41 24.90 18.93 2.59
C LYS A 41 25.26 19.83 3.76
N LYS A 42 25.98 20.92 3.48
CA LYS A 42 26.44 21.90 4.48
C LYS A 42 26.10 23.31 4.01
N SER A 43 25.77 24.19 4.95
CA SER A 43 25.67 25.63 4.74
C SER A 43 26.90 26.36 5.29
N ARG A 44 27.01 27.65 4.96
CA ARG A 44 28.15 28.50 5.36
C ARG A 44 28.22 28.78 6.86
N ASP A 45 27.08 28.75 7.55
CA ASP A 45 26.93 28.95 9.00
C ASP A 45 27.17 27.67 9.82
N GLY A 46 27.58 26.58 9.16
CA GLY A 46 27.95 25.32 9.83
C GLY A 46 26.81 24.33 10.00
N GLN A 47 25.57 24.66 9.60
CA GLN A 47 24.46 23.70 9.54
C GLN A 47 24.78 22.59 8.55
N PHE A 48 24.44 21.34 8.89
CA PHE A 48 24.64 20.22 8.00
C PHE A 48 23.58 19.14 8.17
N ILE A 49 23.39 18.36 7.10
CA ILE A 49 22.71 17.07 7.10
C ILE A 49 23.65 16.05 6.47
N LEU A 50 23.94 14.99 7.20
CA LEU A 50 24.63 13.78 6.75
C LEU A 50 23.58 12.66 6.66
N LEU A 51 23.29 12.23 5.44
CA LEU A 51 22.40 11.12 5.13
C LEU A 51 23.25 9.87 4.84
N ILE A 52 23.00 8.79 5.58
CA ILE A 52 23.82 7.57 5.57
C ILE A 52 22.94 6.39 5.19
N GLY A 53 23.22 5.73 4.07
CA GLY A 53 22.48 4.56 3.57
C GLY A 53 21.52 4.87 2.43
N THR A 54 20.59 3.95 2.17
CA THR A 54 19.66 4.04 1.03
C THR A 54 18.45 4.87 1.41
N PHE A 55 18.16 5.92 0.64
CA PHE A 55 17.11 6.90 0.91
C PHE A 55 16.21 7.07 -0.32
N LEU A 56 14.90 6.86 -0.17
CA LEU A 56 13.94 6.78 -1.27
C LEU A 56 12.74 7.69 -0.99
N ASP A 57 12.47 8.67 -1.85
CA ASP A 57 11.22 9.44 -1.79
C ASP A 57 10.08 8.59 -2.34
N ILE A 58 9.04 8.37 -1.55
CA ILE A 58 7.90 7.55 -2.00
C ILE A 58 6.94 8.31 -2.92
N ARG A 59 7.01 9.65 -2.97
CA ARG A 59 6.08 10.50 -3.72
C ARG A 59 6.47 10.65 -5.20
N ASN A 60 7.77 10.63 -5.50
CA ASN A 60 8.27 10.98 -6.83
C ASN A 60 9.40 10.06 -7.32
N THR A 61 9.26 9.53 -8.53
CA THR A 61 10.20 8.63 -9.21
C THR A 61 11.41 9.34 -9.81
N THR A 62 11.33 10.66 -10.02
CA THR A 62 12.32 11.48 -10.73
C THR A 62 13.18 12.36 -9.82
N SER A 63 12.89 12.37 -8.52
CA SER A 63 13.70 13.09 -7.54
C SER A 63 15.05 12.40 -7.39
N SER A 64 16.13 13.05 -7.83
CA SER A 64 17.48 12.62 -7.49
C SER A 64 17.66 12.70 -5.98
N ILE A 65 18.59 11.91 -5.43
CA ILE A 65 18.94 12.00 -4.01
C ILE A 65 19.34 13.42 -3.60
N ASP A 66 19.94 14.19 -4.52
CA ASP A 66 20.30 15.58 -4.30
C ASP A 66 19.06 16.48 -4.13
N LYS A 67 18.01 16.30 -4.94
CA LYS A 67 16.74 17.03 -4.75
C LYS A 67 16.07 16.67 -3.42
N SER A 68 16.11 15.40 -3.02
CA SER A 68 15.61 14.97 -1.72
C SER A 68 16.42 15.57 -0.57
N MET A 69 17.75 15.65 -0.71
CA MET A 69 18.63 16.35 0.23
C MET A 69 18.32 17.85 0.28
N ASP A 70 17.98 18.47 -0.85
CA ASP A 70 17.58 19.88 -0.90
C ASP A 70 16.28 20.12 -0.14
N ALA A 71 15.24 19.31 -0.40
CA ALA A 71 13.96 19.39 0.30
C ALA A 71 14.13 19.18 1.82
N LEU A 72 14.89 18.17 2.23
CA LEU A 72 15.20 17.93 3.63
C LEU A 72 15.92 19.14 4.27
N PHE A 73 16.92 19.69 3.59
CA PHE A 73 17.68 20.83 4.13
C PHE A 73 16.83 22.10 4.28
N GLU A 74 15.90 22.36 3.36
CA GLU A 74 14.94 23.47 3.50
C GLU A 74 13.88 23.19 4.58
N SER A 75 13.43 21.94 4.72
CA SER A 75 12.50 21.55 5.79
C SER A 75 13.12 21.68 7.18
N LEU A 76 14.44 21.45 7.31
CA LEU A 76 15.17 21.67 8.56
C LEU A 76 15.14 23.15 8.97
N LYS A 77 15.38 24.08 8.03
CA LYS A 77 15.32 25.52 8.32
C LYS A 77 13.94 26.02 8.74
N SER A 78 12.88 25.33 8.29
CA SER A 78 11.49 25.68 8.60
C SER A 78 10.89 24.88 9.76
N ASN A 79 11.71 24.08 10.47
CA ASN A 79 11.28 23.20 11.57
C ASN A 79 10.19 22.20 11.16
N LYS A 80 10.26 21.68 9.93
CA LYS A 80 9.33 20.72 9.32
C LYS A 80 10.00 19.43 8.85
N MET A 81 11.24 19.20 9.30
CA MET A 81 12.04 18.05 8.84
C MET A 81 11.38 16.72 9.14
N HIS A 82 10.76 16.55 10.31
CA HIS A 82 10.11 15.28 10.66
C HIS A 82 8.88 14.98 9.81
N GLU A 83 8.14 16.01 9.37
CA GLU A 83 6.99 15.88 8.46
C GLU A 83 7.47 15.46 7.07
N GLU A 84 8.55 16.10 6.59
CA GLU A 84 9.17 15.76 5.32
C GLU A 84 9.71 14.32 5.34
N LEU A 85 10.31 13.89 6.45
CA LEU A 85 10.81 12.53 6.66
C LEU A 85 9.74 11.43 6.61
N ASP A 86 8.46 11.74 6.82
CA ASP A 86 7.40 10.72 6.77
C ASP A 86 7.24 10.09 5.37
N PHE A 87 7.64 10.83 4.34
CA PHE A 87 7.56 10.41 2.93
C PHE A 87 8.82 9.72 2.42
N TYR A 88 9.80 9.47 3.28
CA TYR A 88 11.03 8.79 2.88
C TYR A 88 11.11 7.37 3.43
N SER A 89 11.38 6.45 2.51
CA SER A 89 11.64 5.04 2.76
C SER A 89 13.12 4.71 2.58
N GLY A 90 13.46 3.43 2.76
CA GLY A 90 14.79 2.88 2.54
C GLY A 90 15.38 2.30 3.81
N ARG A 91 16.69 2.44 3.98
CA ARG A 91 17.43 1.98 5.15
C ARG A 91 18.55 2.96 5.41
N TYR A 92 18.33 3.86 6.36
CA TYR A 92 19.17 5.04 6.52
C TYR A 92 19.24 5.55 7.95
N VAL A 93 20.29 6.32 8.20
CA VAL A 93 20.47 7.17 9.39
C VAL A 93 20.70 8.59 8.90
N ILE A 94 20.14 9.56 9.62
CA ILE A 94 20.43 10.98 9.41
C ILE A 94 21.11 11.52 10.65
N ILE A 95 22.25 12.18 10.45
CA ILE A 95 22.94 12.98 11.46
C ILE A 95 22.92 14.42 10.99
N TYR A 96 22.42 15.34 11.82
CA TYR A 96 22.24 16.72 11.42
C TYR A 96 22.59 17.69 12.54
N TYR A 97 22.94 18.91 12.16
CA TYR A 97 23.21 20.00 13.09
C TYR A 97 22.06 20.99 13.08
N GLU A 98 21.55 21.30 14.26
CA GLU A 98 20.46 22.24 14.48
C GLU A 98 20.69 22.97 15.81
N GLU A 99 20.66 24.30 15.80
CA GLU A 99 20.72 25.14 17.01
C GLU A 99 21.86 24.77 17.98
N GLY A 100 23.08 24.55 17.48
CA GLY A 100 24.23 24.20 18.34
C GLY A 100 24.30 22.73 18.74
N LYS A 101 23.33 21.91 18.35
CA LYS A 101 23.21 20.50 18.73
C LYS A 101 23.41 19.60 17.53
N ILE A 102 24.09 18.47 17.75
CA ILE A 102 24.23 17.43 16.74
C ILE A 102 23.25 16.32 17.11
N LYS A 103 22.27 16.09 16.24
CA LYS A 103 21.21 15.11 16.45
C LYS A 103 21.34 13.95 15.48
N ALA A 104 20.83 12.79 15.88
CA ALA A 104 20.74 11.61 15.03
C ALA A 104 19.39 10.91 15.18
N LEU A 105 18.87 10.41 14.05
CA LEU A 105 17.66 9.60 13.97
C LEU A 105 17.80 8.56 12.86
N SER A 106 17.00 7.50 12.93
CA SER A 106 16.97 6.43 11.93
C SER A 106 15.72 6.52 11.04
N ASP A 107 15.71 5.68 10.00
CA ASP A 107 14.54 5.39 9.17
C ASP A 107 13.30 4.98 9.98
N ALA A 108 12.15 4.83 9.32
CA ALA A 108 10.86 4.65 9.97
C ALA A 108 10.82 3.46 10.95
N THR A 109 11.64 2.43 10.76
CA THR A 109 11.68 1.23 11.61
C THR A 109 13.07 0.90 12.13
N SER A 110 14.01 1.84 12.04
CA SER A 110 15.40 1.66 12.48
C SER A 110 16.09 0.44 11.85
N MET A 111 15.81 0.13 10.59
CA MET A 111 16.47 -0.96 9.86
C MET A 111 17.99 -0.78 9.80
N LYS A 112 18.47 0.47 9.84
CA LYS A 112 19.87 0.78 10.17
C LYS A 112 19.95 1.24 11.63
N SER A 113 20.58 0.42 12.46
CA SER A 113 20.71 0.65 13.90
C SER A 113 21.53 1.91 14.22
N ILE A 114 21.22 2.54 15.35
CA ILE A 114 22.05 3.56 15.99
C ILE A 114 22.37 3.07 17.40
N TYR A 115 23.61 2.63 17.59
CA TYR A 115 24.19 2.39 18.91
C TYR A 115 24.90 3.65 19.39
N TYR A 116 24.80 3.95 20.67
CA TYR A 116 25.44 5.10 21.30
C TYR A 116 25.94 4.77 22.70
N ASN A 117 26.74 5.67 23.27
CA ASN A 117 27.28 5.55 24.60
C ASN A 117 26.86 6.74 25.48
N ASP A 118 26.64 6.47 26.77
CA ASP A 118 26.19 7.46 27.75
C ASP A 118 27.28 8.51 28.07
N ASN A 119 28.56 8.17 27.92
CA ASN A 119 29.70 9.00 28.30
C ASN A 119 30.46 9.60 27.09
N PHE A 120 30.47 8.91 25.95
CA PHE A 120 31.22 9.33 24.76
C PHE A 120 30.31 9.89 23.68
N ASN A 121 30.75 10.96 23.00
CA ASN A 121 30.06 11.59 21.87
C ASN A 121 30.27 10.80 20.57
N ILE A 122 29.85 9.54 20.60
CA ILE A 122 30.00 8.55 19.53
C ILE A 122 28.65 7.89 19.25
N VAL A 123 28.32 7.77 17.97
CA VAL A 123 27.24 6.91 17.47
C VAL A 123 27.77 5.96 16.41
N SER A 124 27.22 4.75 16.35
CA SER A 124 27.69 3.70 15.46
C SER A 124 26.54 2.84 14.94
N SER A 125 26.64 2.43 13.68
CA SER A 125 25.74 1.42 13.08
C SER A 125 25.88 0.03 13.69
N HIS A 126 27.08 -0.32 14.16
CA HIS A 126 27.41 -1.64 14.67
C HIS A 126 28.07 -1.53 16.04
N PHE A 127 27.60 -2.31 16.99
CA PHE A 127 28.15 -2.31 18.34
C PHE A 127 29.60 -2.80 18.38
N SER A 128 30.00 -3.64 17.44
CA SER A 128 31.33 -4.23 17.41
C SER A 128 32.45 -3.21 17.21
N TYR A 129 32.16 -2.03 16.66
CA TYR A 129 33.10 -0.91 16.66
C TYR A 129 33.39 -0.38 18.07
N PHE A 130 32.41 -0.36 18.98
CA PHE A 130 32.65 0.03 20.37
C PHE A 130 33.62 -0.92 21.07
N LYS A 131 33.56 -2.23 20.78
CA LYS A 131 34.51 -3.22 21.32
C LYS A 131 35.95 -2.98 20.86
N LYS A 132 36.16 -2.26 19.76
CA LYS A 132 37.50 -1.86 19.29
C LYS A 132 37.99 -0.57 19.93
N ILE A 133 37.07 0.29 20.37
CA ILE A 133 37.38 1.63 20.91
C ILE A 133 37.50 1.58 22.44
N ASP A 134 36.72 0.73 23.10
CA ASP A 134 36.67 0.61 24.56
C ASP A 134 36.86 -0.85 24.99
N GLU A 135 38.04 -1.15 25.53
CA GLU A 135 38.36 -2.46 26.10
C GLU A 135 37.73 -2.67 27.49
N SER A 136 37.19 -1.62 28.11
CA SER A 136 36.62 -1.66 29.46
C SER A 136 35.12 -2.05 29.51
N ILE A 137 34.55 -2.45 28.38
CA ILE A 137 33.14 -2.82 28.27
C ILE A 137 32.78 -3.96 29.24
N THR A 138 31.81 -3.72 30.11
CA THR A 138 31.30 -4.70 31.08
C THR A 138 29.79 -4.91 30.96
N LEU A 139 29.29 -6.05 31.47
CA LEU A 139 27.86 -6.36 31.48
C LEU A 139 27.07 -5.39 32.38
N SER A 140 25.88 -5.00 31.92
CA SER A 140 24.93 -4.20 32.68
C SER A 140 24.38 -4.95 33.89
N ALA A 141 23.81 -4.23 34.87
CA ALA A 141 23.17 -4.83 36.03
C ALA A 141 21.99 -5.73 35.62
N LEU A 142 21.21 -5.28 34.64
CA LEU A 142 20.12 -6.05 34.05
C LEU A 142 20.61 -7.37 33.47
N GLU A 143 21.70 -7.35 32.69
CA GLU A 143 22.21 -8.57 32.06
C GLU A 143 22.80 -9.56 33.07
N LYS A 144 23.54 -9.05 34.06
CA LYS A 144 24.03 -9.87 35.18
C LYS A 144 22.88 -10.54 35.91
N TYR A 145 21.83 -9.79 36.24
CA TYR A 145 20.63 -10.33 36.88
C TYR A 145 19.94 -11.38 35.99
N ARG A 146 19.74 -11.08 34.70
CA ARG A 146 19.11 -11.99 33.76
C ARG A 146 19.85 -13.33 33.68
N LEU A 147 21.18 -13.32 33.62
CA LEU A 147 22.01 -14.52 33.58
C LEU A 147 21.83 -15.42 34.81
N THR A 148 21.38 -14.88 35.95
CA THR A 148 21.01 -15.69 37.14
C THR A 148 19.67 -16.42 36.99
N LYS A 149 18.78 -15.92 36.12
CA LYS A 149 17.43 -16.46 35.91
C LYS A 149 17.34 -17.32 34.66
N CYS A 150 18.02 -16.94 33.60
CA CYS A 150 18.01 -17.61 32.30
C CYS A 150 19.40 -17.55 31.66
N LYS A 151 19.97 -18.71 31.31
CA LYS A 151 21.28 -18.77 30.64
C LYS A 151 21.24 -18.42 29.15
N ARG A 152 20.05 -18.42 28.52
CA ARG A 152 19.87 -18.02 27.12
C ARG A 152 19.70 -16.51 27.01
N GLY A 153 20.54 -15.84 26.23
CA GLY A 153 20.42 -14.39 25.98
C GLY A 153 19.08 -14.00 25.37
N TYR A 154 18.74 -12.70 25.44
CA TYR A 154 17.54 -12.19 24.77
C TYR A 154 17.58 -12.52 23.28
N LYS A 155 16.55 -13.23 22.81
CA LYS A 155 16.40 -13.58 21.39
C LYS A 155 15.87 -12.41 20.56
N TYR A 156 15.12 -11.50 21.18
CA TYR A 156 14.26 -10.53 20.49
C TYR A 156 14.58 -9.06 20.82
N GLY A 157 15.81 -8.80 21.29
CA GLY A 157 16.23 -7.46 21.72
C GLY A 157 16.13 -7.24 23.22
N TYR A 158 16.75 -6.16 23.69
CA TYR A 158 16.72 -5.71 25.09
C TYR A 158 15.61 -4.67 25.30
N PRO A 159 15.15 -4.46 26.55
CA PRO A 159 14.08 -3.50 26.83
C PRO A 159 14.54 -2.04 26.68
N GLY A 160 13.63 -1.15 26.24
CA GLY A 160 13.88 0.28 26.11
C GLY A 160 15.09 0.59 25.23
N PHE A 161 15.99 1.43 25.75
CA PHE A 161 17.23 1.84 25.07
C PHE A 161 18.42 0.91 25.34
N TYR A 162 18.25 -0.18 26.09
CA TYR A 162 19.37 -0.91 26.69
C TYR A 162 20.03 -1.91 25.72
N THR A 163 21.27 -2.27 26.04
CA THR A 163 22.00 -3.42 25.49
C THR A 163 22.49 -4.33 26.64
N PRO A 164 23.15 -5.47 26.39
CA PRO A 164 23.79 -6.25 27.45
C PRO A 164 24.86 -5.49 28.23
N TYR A 165 25.36 -4.37 27.69
CA TYR A 165 26.56 -3.72 28.16
C TYR A 165 26.26 -2.42 28.89
N LYS A 166 27.00 -2.16 29.98
CA LYS A 166 26.80 -0.99 30.84
C LYS A 166 27.17 0.29 30.09
N GLY A 167 26.24 1.25 30.03
CA GLY A 167 26.47 2.56 29.41
C GLY A 167 26.43 2.56 27.88
N TYR A 168 26.09 1.43 27.25
CA TYR A 168 25.92 1.32 25.82
C TYR A 168 24.47 1.01 25.47
N ARG A 169 23.94 1.79 24.55
CA ARG A 169 22.52 1.85 24.27
C ARG A 169 22.24 1.73 22.78
N ILE A 170 20.99 1.43 22.45
CA ILE A 170 20.45 1.40 21.09
C ILE A 170 19.28 2.38 21.02
N LEU A 171 19.16 3.12 19.92
CA LEU A 171 18.05 4.05 19.68
C LEU A 171 16.95 3.33 18.88
N PRO A 172 15.73 3.13 19.43
CA PRO A 172 14.57 2.65 18.69
C PRO A 172 14.12 3.67 17.63
N PRO A 173 13.32 3.25 16.64
CA PRO A 173 12.69 4.21 15.72
C PRO A 173 11.77 5.16 16.47
N ASN A 174 11.44 6.31 15.85
CA ASN A 174 10.56 7.36 16.38
C ASN A 174 11.19 8.24 17.48
N PHE A 175 12.46 8.00 17.78
CA PHE A 175 13.27 8.82 18.66
C PHE A 175 14.43 9.44 17.90
N GLU A 176 14.81 10.63 18.36
CA GLU A 176 16.08 11.26 18.01
C GLU A 176 16.92 11.42 19.26
N ILE A 177 18.25 11.36 19.10
CA ILE A 177 19.21 11.61 20.16
C ILE A 177 20.03 12.85 19.83
N ASN A 178 20.19 13.74 20.80
CA ASN A 178 21.27 14.72 20.75
C ASN A 178 22.57 14.06 21.20
N ILE A 179 23.50 13.91 20.25
CA ILE A 179 24.78 13.23 20.45
C ILE A 179 25.63 13.96 21.48
N THR A 180 25.45 15.26 21.70
CA THR A 180 26.33 16.05 22.59
C THR A 180 25.90 15.97 24.06
N ASP A 181 24.61 16.09 24.35
CA ASP A 181 24.08 16.08 25.73
C ASP A 181 23.37 14.77 26.12
N LYS A 182 23.24 13.83 25.19
CA LYS A 182 22.58 12.51 25.34
C LYS A 182 21.08 12.58 25.59
N ASN A 183 20.46 13.72 25.39
CA ASN A 183 19.02 13.84 25.52
C ASN A 183 18.34 13.09 24.37
N ILE A 184 17.31 12.31 24.69
CA ILE A 184 16.51 11.54 23.74
C ILE A 184 15.11 12.13 23.74
N GLN A 185 14.61 12.40 22.54
CA GLN A 185 13.27 12.93 22.35
C GLN A 185 12.49 12.03 21.40
N ARG A 186 11.25 11.69 21.79
CA ARG A 186 10.28 11.12 20.85
C ARG A 186 9.83 12.23 19.89
N PHE A 187 10.00 12.00 18.59
CA PHE A 187 9.54 12.92 17.55
C PHE A 187 8.32 12.40 16.78
N PHE A 188 7.88 11.17 17.03
CA PHE A 188 6.72 10.54 16.41
C PHE A 188 5.96 9.65 17.42
N PRO A 189 4.62 9.58 17.40
CA PRO A 189 3.69 10.31 16.51
C PRO A 189 3.56 11.80 16.85
N ARG A 190 3.14 12.60 15.87
CA ARG A 190 2.93 14.07 16.01
C ARG A 190 1.48 14.49 15.89
N GLU A 191 0.63 13.64 15.32
CA GLU A 191 -0.81 13.85 15.14
C GLU A 191 -1.53 12.50 15.23
N GLY A 192 -2.87 12.52 15.30
CA GLY A 192 -3.67 11.30 15.30
C GLY A 192 -3.78 10.65 13.91
N LEU A 193 -3.94 9.33 13.88
CA LEU A 193 -4.29 8.57 12.69
C LEU A 193 -5.63 9.07 12.12
N LEU A 194 -5.68 9.17 10.79
CA LEU A 194 -6.92 9.40 10.05
C LEU A 194 -7.88 8.23 10.30
N GLN A 195 -9.17 8.53 10.39
CA GLN A 195 -10.23 7.55 10.60
C GLN A 195 -11.13 7.48 9.37
N ASP A 196 -11.87 6.38 9.23
CA ASP A 196 -12.89 6.15 8.20
C ASP A 196 -12.38 6.29 6.73
N LEU A 197 -11.10 5.97 6.51
CA LEU A 197 -10.51 5.92 5.17
C LEU A 197 -11.03 4.69 4.40
N ASP A 198 -11.36 4.86 3.12
CA ASP A 198 -11.71 3.73 2.26
C ASP A 198 -10.48 2.84 2.03
N VAL A 199 -10.62 1.55 2.36
CA VAL A 199 -9.61 0.50 2.10
C VAL A 199 -9.12 0.55 0.66
N ASN A 200 -9.99 0.80 -0.32
CA ASN A 200 -9.63 0.92 -1.72
C ASN A 200 -8.66 2.07 -2.01
N GLU A 201 -8.84 3.19 -1.32
CA GLU A 201 -8.02 4.41 -1.49
C GLU A 201 -6.66 4.19 -0.85
N ILE A 202 -6.63 3.64 0.37
CA ILE A 202 -5.39 3.26 1.06
C ILE A 202 -4.56 2.29 0.18
N VAL A 203 -5.20 1.27 -0.38
CA VAL A 203 -4.53 0.28 -1.24
C VAL A 203 -3.95 0.92 -2.50
N ALA A 204 -4.60 1.94 -3.08
CA ALA A 204 -4.05 2.67 -4.23
C ALA A 204 -2.86 3.55 -3.86
N ASP A 205 -2.96 4.30 -2.77
CA ASP A 205 -1.88 5.19 -2.33
C ASP A 205 -0.61 4.40 -1.98
N ILE A 206 -0.76 3.31 -1.21
CA ILE A 206 0.39 2.46 -0.85
C ILE A 206 0.98 1.79 -2.09
N TYR A 207 0.14 1.31 -3.01
CA TYR A 207 0.62 0.72 -4.26
C TYR A 207 1.46 1.72 -5.07
N LEU A 208 1.01 2.97 -5.19
CA LEU A 208 1.77 4.04 -5.85
C LEU A 208 3.10 4.29 -5.14
N TYR A 209 3.08 4.48 -3.82
CA TYR A 209 4.27 4.73 -3.02
C TYR A 209 5.30 3.61 -3.10
N MET A 210 4.87 2.36 -3.10
CA MET A 210 5.75 1.20 -3.28
C MET A 210 6.26 1.09 -4.71
N SER A 211 5.43 1.35 -5.71
CA SER A 211 5.83 1.36 -7.13
C SER A 211 6.89 2.42 -7.41
N ASN A 212 6.77 3.59 -6.79
CA ASN A 212 7.75 4.66 -6.91
C ASN A 212 9.11 4.26 -6.35
N GLN A 213 9.12 3.61 -5.17
CA GLN A 213 10.34 3.08 -4.58
C GLN A 213 11.03 2.05 -5.50
N ILE A 214 10.28 1.13 -6.11
CA ILE A 214 10.85 0.15 -7.05
C ILE A 214 11.49 0.84 -8.25
N LYS A 215 10.80 1.81 -8.86
CA LYS A 215 11.35 2.59 -9.98
C LYS A 215 12.66 3.31 -9.58
N SER A 216 12.70 3.90 -8.39
CA SER A 216 13.93 4.52 -7.86
C SER A 216 15.05 3.50 -7.65
N LEU A 217 14.74 2.29 -7.17
CA LEU A 217 15.73 1.21 -6.99
C LEU A 217 16.28 0.69 -8.33
N ILE A 218 15.45 0.57 -9.37
CA ILE A 218 15.89 0.19 -10.72
C ILE A 218 16.89 1.23 -11.25
N ASN A 219 16.62 2.52 -11.04
CA ASN A 219 17.50 3.61 -11.45
C ASN A 219 18.87 3.63 -10.72
N MET A 220 19.01 2.90 -9.60
CA MET A 220 20.31 2.75 -8.92
C MET A 220 21.25 1.75 -9.60
N ASN A 221 20.82 1.09 -10.68
CA ASN A 221 21.61 0.10 -11.42
C ASN A 221 22.12 -1.06 -10.52
N LYS A 222 21.27 -1.52 -9.59
CA LYS A 222 21.51 -2.67 -8.71
C LYS A 222 20.66 -3.85 -9.15
N LYS A 223 21.14 -5.08 -8.92
CA LYS A 223 20.30 -6.29 -9.12
C LYS A 223 19.24 -6.36 -8.04
N LEU A 224 17.98 -6.56 -8.41
CA LEU A 224 16.86 -6.58 -7.48
C LEU A 224 16.34 -7.99 -7.29
N TYR A 225 16.27 -8.42 -6.03
CA TYR A 225 15.74 -9.73 -5.64
C TYR A 225 14.58 -9.56 -4.68
N SER A 226 13.45 -10.21 -4.92
CA SER A 226 12.28 -10.13 -4.03
C SER A 226 11.94 -11.50 -3.45
N SER A 227 11.92 -11.62 -2.12
CA SER A 227 11.51 -12.86 -1.47
C SER A 227 10.00 -13.10 -1.63
N LEU A 228 9.61 -14.31 -2.03
CA LEU A 228 8.23 -14.77 -2.21
C LEU A 228 7.95 -16.01 -1.34
N THR A 229 6.80 -16.04 -0.67
CA THR A 229 6.35 -17.13 0.20
C THR A 229 4.85 -17.40 0.04
N ALA A 230 4.30 -18.38 0.75
CA ALA A 230 2.85 -18.61 0.80
C ALA A 230 2.09 -17.56 1.63
N GLY A 231 2.82 -16.66 2.29
CA GLY A 231 2.28 -15.68 3.24
C GLY A 231 1.67 -14.43 2.62
N VAL A 232 0.84 -13.76 3.43
CA VAL A 232 0.12 -12.55 3.01
C VAL A 232 1.08 -11.39 2.72
N ASP A 233 2.14 -11.24 3.51
CA ASP A 233 3.03 -10.07 3.40
C ASP A 233 3.89 -10.14 2.13
N SER A 234 4.44 -11.31 1.79
CA SER A 234 5.22 -11.49 0.56
C SER A 234 4.36 -11.38 -0.70
N ARG A 235 3.12 -11.88 -0.65
CA ARG A 235 2.13 -11.67 -1.71
C ARG A 235 1.71 -10.21 -1.82
N TYR A 236 1.66 -9.47 -0.70
CA TYR A 236 1.40 -8.04 -0.74
C TYR A 236 2.55 -7.29 -1.42
N THR A 237 3.81 -7.55 -1.06
CA THR A 237 4.96 -7.01 -1.79
C THR A 237 4.93 -7.39 -3.28
N LEU A 238 4.52 -8.62 -3.59
CA LEU A 238 4.37 -9.11 -4.97
C LEU A 238 3.35 -8.30 -5.78
N THR A 239 2.34 -7.68 -5.15
CA THR A 239 1.35 -6.83 -5.86
C THR A 239 2.02 -5.78 -6.74
N VAL A 240 3.15 -5.24 -6.27
CA VAL A 240 3.95 -4.22 -6.95
C VAL A 240 5.10 -4.87 -7.71
N THR A 241 5.85 -5.79 -7.09
CA THR A 241 7.08 -6.30 -7.72
C THR A 241 6.86 -7.19 -8.94
N LYS A 242 5.64 -7.70 -9.16
CA LYS A 242 5.32 -8.47 -10.38
C LYS A 242 5.29 -7.62 -11.67
N ASP A 243 5.19 -6.31 -11.54
CA ASP A 243 5.04 -5.40 -12.69
C ASP A 243 6.40 -5.00 -13.30
N PHE A 244 7.51 -5.49 -12.74
CA PHE A 244 8.87 -5.12 -13.12
C PHE A 244 9.69 -6.38 -13.46
N GLU A 245 10.09 -6.52 -14.72
CA GLU A 245 10.85 -7.67 -15.22
C GLU A 245 12.30 -7.69 -14.69
N GLU A 246 12.80 -6.53 -14.24
CA GLU A 246 14.13 -6.36 -13.64
C GLU A 246 14.26 -7.04 -12.27
N ILE A 247 13.13 -7.42 -11.65
CA ILE A 247 13.11 -8.07 -10.35
C ILE A 247 13.11 -9.59 -10.53
N GLN A 248 14.07 -10.24 -9.89
CA GLN A 248 14.08 -11.69 -9.77
C GLN A 248 13.45 -12.12 -8.43
N HIS A 249 12.37 -12.88 -8.49
CA HIS A 249 11.72 -13.43 -7.31
C HIS A 249 12.42 -14.70 -6.85
N PHE A 250 12.41 -14.97 -5.56
CA PHE A 250 12.94 -16.23 -5.06
C PHE A 250 12.29 -16.65 -3.75
N THR A 251 12.43 -17.93 -3.44
CA THR A 251 12.17 -18.47 -2.10
C THR A 251 13.36 -19.30 -1.67
N TYR A 252 13.49 -19.59 -0.38
CA TYR A 252 14.54 -20.49 0.12
C TYR A 252 13.94 -21.61 0.96
N PHE A 253 14.62 -22.75 0.98
CA PHE A 253 14.25 -23.87 1.83
C PHE A 253 15.44 -24.43 2.59
N TYR A 254 15.14 -25.08 3.71
CA TYR A 254 16.06 -25.90 4.49
C TYR A 254 15.34 -27.19 4.86
N ASP A 255 16.10 -28.26 5.04
CA ASP A 255 15.53 -29.59 5.22
C ASP A 255 14.78 -29.71 6.56
N GLY A 256 13.68 -30.47 6.54
CA GLY A 256 12.93 -30.83 7.74
C GLY A 256 11.89 -29.81 8.24
N ASN A 257 11.54 -28.77 7.47
CA ASN A 257 10.47 -27.84 7.84
C ASN A 257 9.32 -27.78 6.82
N LYS A 258 8.16 -28.34 7.23
CA LYS A 258 6.91 -28.37 6.45
C LYS A 258 6.40 -26.99 6.03
N ILE A 259 6.64 -25.94 6.83
CA ILE A 259 6.24 -24.56 6.49
C ILE A 259 7.03 -24.07 5.28
N HIS A 260 8.35 -24.30 5.27
CA HIS A 260 9.20 -23.90 4.13
C HIS A 260 8.87 -24.69 2.86
N LEU A 261 8.56 -25.98 2.99
CA LEU A 261 8.09 -26.76 1.84
C LEU A 261 6.78 -26.19 1.28
N SER A 262 5.85 -25.76 2.15
CA SER A 262 4.63 -25.08 1.71
C SER A 262 4.94 -23.76 1.00
N ASP A 263 5.84 -22.95 1.55
CA ASP A 263 6.28 -21.70 0.93
C ASP A 263 6.87 -21.93 -0.47
N VAL A 264 7.71 -22.97 -0.63
CA VAL A 264 8.28 -23.35 -1.93
C VAL A 264 7.20 -23.72 -2.93
N ASN A 265 6.30 -24.62 -2.56
CA ASN A 265 5.29 -25.13 -3.46
C ASN A 265 4.32 -24.03 -3.92
N TRP A 266 3.82 -23.21 -2.98
CA TRP A 266 2.96 -22.09 -3.34
C TRP A 266 3.69 -21.04 -4.17
N SER A 267 4.95 -20.74 -3.87
CA SER A 267 5.73 -19.77 -4.63
C SER A 267 6.02 -20.24 -6.05
N LYS A 268 6.26 -21.55 -6.27
CA LYS A 268 6.34 -22.18 -7.61
C LYS A 268 5.02 -22.03 -8.39
N ILE A 269 3.88 -22.30 -7.74
CA ILE A 269 2.57 -22.15 -8.40
C ILE A 269 2.33 -20.67 -8.76
N ILE A 270 2.57 -19.75 -7.82
CA ILE A 270 2.41 -18.32 -8.02
C ILE A 270 3.30 -17.82 -9.17
N SER A 271 4.56 -18.26 -9.23
CA SER A 271 5.48 -17.85 -10.29
C SER A 271 5.04 -18.35 -11.67
N LYS A 272 4.50 -19.56 -11.77
CA LYS A 272 3.90 -20.07 -13.03
C LYS A 272 2.65 -19.28 -13.43
N ILE A 273 1.74 -19.01 -12.50
CA ILE A 273 0.49 -18.25 -12.76
C ILE A 273 0.80 -16.85 -13.29
N LEU A 274 1.76 -16.17 -12.65
CA LEU A 274 2.11 -14.79 -12.94
C LEU A 274 3.29 -14.64 -13.91
N LYS A 275 3.88 -15.75 -14.37
CA LYS A 275 5.06 -15.80 -15.27
C LYS A 275 6.27 -15.01 -14.72
N LEU A 276 6.57 -15.18 -13.44
CA LEU A 276 7.66 -14.45 -12.77
C LEU A 276 9.04 -15.04 -13.12
N ASN A 277 10.06 -14.18 -13.17
CA ASN A 277 11.46 -14.62 -13.12
C ASN A 277 11.75 -15.15 -11.71
N TYR A 278 11.70 -16.46 -11.52
CA TYR A 278 11.69 -17.08 -10.19
C TYR A 278 12.68 -18.24 -10.05
N PHE A 279 13.32 -18.35 -8.88
CA PHE A 279 14.12 -19.52 -8.52
C PHE A 279 13.95 -19.93 -7.05
N VAL A 280 14.34 -21.16 -6.73
CA VAL A 280 14.40 -21.69 -5.36
C VAL A 280 15.86 -21.77 -4.94
N LEU A 281 16.20 -21.27 -3.75
CA LEU A 281 17.52 -21.40 -3.14
C LEU A 281 17.50 -22.57 -2.14
N ASP A 282 18.22 -23.65 -2.45
CA ASP A 282 18.40 -24.76 -1.51
C ASP A 282 19.51 -24.43 -0.51
N VAL A 283 19.11 -24.04 0.71
CA VAL A 283 20.07 -23.63 1.73
C VAL A 283 20.89 -24.82 2.22
N ASP A 284 20.31 -26.02 2.37
CA ASP A 284 21.05 -27.16 2.95
C ASP A 284 21.77 -28.02 1.91
N GLY A 285 21.26 -28.10 0.67
CA GLY A 285 21.83 -28.91 -0.40
C GLY A 285 22.91 -28.22 -1.24
N GLU A 286 22.89 -26.88 -1.39
CA GLU A 286 23.85 -26.16 -2.25
C GLU A 286 25.16 -25.75 -1.53
N PHE A 287 25.22 -25.75 -0.19
CA PHE A 287 26.30 -25.09 0.56
C PHE A 287 26.99 -25.97 1.62
N ASN A 288 28.32 -25.84 1.74
CA ASN A 288 29.12 -26.60 2.73
C ASN A 288 29.32 -25.83 4.05
N TYR A 289 28.50 -26.14 5.05
CA TYR A 289 28.56 -25.56 6.40
C TYR A 289 29.65 -26.13 7.32
N SER A 290 30.42 -27.11 6.87
CA SER A 290 31.58 -27.62 7.62
C SER A 290 32.88 -26.89 7.25
N SER A 291 32.84 -26.08 6.18
CA SER A 291 33.98 -25.33 5.66
C SER A 291 34.55 -24.32 6.67
N VAL A 292 35.87 -24.07 6.56
CA VAL A 292 36.54 -23.00 7.33
C VAL A 292 35.94 -21.64 7.02
N ASP A 293 35.52 -21.45 5.77
CA ASP A 293 34.94 -20.21 5.29
C ASP A 293 33.61 -19.88 6.00
N TYR A 294 32.66 -20.83 6.06
CA TYR A 294 31.43 -20.65 6.83
C TYR A 294 31.70 -20.44 8.32
N LYS A 295 32.67 -21.17 8.91
CA LYS A 295 33.02 -21.00 10.33
C LYS A 295 33.50 -19.58 10.61
N ASN A 296 34.36 -19.03 9.75
CA ASN A 296 34.84 -17.66 9.85
C ASN A 296 33.70 -16.64 9.62
N TYR A 297 32.83 -16.87 8.63
CA TYR A 297 31.65 -16.05 8.37
C TYR A 297 30.73 -15.97 9.59
N SER A 298 30.37 -17.14 10.12
CA SER A 298 29.52 -17.29 11.30
C SER A 298 30.14 -16.63 12.52
N LEU A 299 31.45 -16.75 12.73
CA LEU A 299 32.15 -16.08 13.83
C LEU A 299 32.10 -14.56 13.72
N ASN A 300 32.28 -14.01 12.51
CA ASN A 300 32.17 -12.57 12.28
C ASN A 300 30.78 -12.04 12.57
N LEU A 301 29.72 -12.73 12.12
CA LEU A 301 28.35 -12.37 12.46
C LEU A 301 28.12 -12.39 13.98
N ARG A 302 28.59 -13.43 14.70
CA ARG A 302 28.50 -13.46 16.18
C ARG A 302 29.17 -12.28 16.83
N ASN A 303 30.30 -11.83 16.31
CA ASN A 303 31.07 -10.74 16.89
C ASN A 303 30.37 -9.38 16.71
N ASN A 304 29.61 -9.22 15.63
CA ASN A 304 28.76 -8.05 15.36
C ASN A 304 27.46 -8.04 16.14
N SER A 305 26.88 -9.20 16.39
CA SER A 305 25.59 -9.29 17.08
C SER A 305 25.72 -8.88 18.54
N VAL A 306 24.81 -8.00 18.97
CA VAL A 306 24.71 -7.53 20.37
C VAL A 306 23.91 -8.49 21.24
N TYR A 307 22.99 -9.22 20.63
CA TYR A 307 22.15 -10.22 21.27
C TYR A 307 21.95 -11.40 20.29
N GLY A 308 21.06 -12.34 20.60
CA GLY A 308 21.00 -13.64 19.92
C GLY A 308 21.03 -13.56 18.39
N THR A 309 21.60 -14.57 17.74
CA THR A 309 21.74 -14.66 16.28
C THR A 309 20.48 -15.19 15.62
N HIS A 310 20.19 -14.80 14.38
CA HIS A 310 19.01 -15.30 13.66
C HIS A 310 19.30 -16.57 12.86
N ALA A 311 20.00 -16.46 11.71
CA ALA A 311 20.15 -17.59 10.80
C ALA A 311 21.40 -17.47 9.91
N HIS A 312 22.58 -17.77 10.48
CA HIS A 312 23.86 -17.64 9.77
C HIS A 312 23.96 -18.46 8.48
N ARG A 313 23.31 -19.64 8.42
CA ARG A 313 23.27 -20.46 7.20
C ARG A 313 22.59 -19.72 6.05
N ILE A 314 21.44 -19.09 6.32
CA ILE A 314 20.69 -18.32 5.32
C ILE A 314 21.51 -17.11 4.87
N SER A 315 22.08 -16.37 5.83
CA SER A 315 22.94 -15.23 5.51
C SER A 315 24.16 -15.63 4.66
N PHE A 316 24.78 -16.77 4.97
CA PHE A 316 25.88 -17.31 4.18
C PHE A 316 25.44 -17.71 2.76
N ALA A 317 24.34 -18.46 2.63
CA ALA A 317 23.78 -18.82 1.33
C ALA A 317 23.47 -17.57 0.48
N TYR A 318 22.95 -16.52 1.10
CA TYR A 318 22.70 -15.24 0.44
C TYR A 318 23.99 -14.56 -0.02
N SER A 319 25.06 -14.58 0.79
CA SER A 319 26.33 -13.96 0.42
C SER A 319 27.01 -14.67 -0.75
N GLN A 320 26.81 -15.99 -0.87
CA GLN A 320 27.26 -16.75 -2.03
C GLN A 320 26.40 -16.52 -3.27
N LYS A 321 25.10 -16.20 -3.12
CA LYS A 321 24.15 -16.08 -4.25
C LYS A 321 24.02 -14.67 -4.84
N PHE A 322 23.85 -13.65 -4.00
CA PHE A 322 23.37 -12.34 -4.46
C PHE A 322 24.50 -11.32 -4.72
N GLY A 323 25.61 -11.39 -3.99
CA GLY A 323 26.73 -10.47 -4.14
C GLY A 323 26.45 -9.02 -3.71
N SER A 324 27.51 -8.26 -3.42
CA SER A 324 27.42 -6.96 -2.74
C SER A 324 26.70 -5.84 -3.51
N ASN A 325 26.57 -5.95 -4.84
CA ASN A 325 25.85 -5.00 -5.70
C ASN A 325 24.37 -5.39 -5.96
N SER A 326 23.71 -5.92 -4.93
CA SER A 326 22.33 -6.39 -5.01
C SER A 326 21.48 -5.81 -3.90
N VAL A 327 20.19 -5.64 -4.18
CA VAL A 327 19.15 -5.25 -3.22
C VAL A 327 18.22 -6.44 -3.01
N LEU A 328 18.02 -6.79 -1.75
CA LEU A 328 17.05 -7.78 -1.31
C LEU A 328 15.81 -7.07 -0.77
N ILE A 329 14.71 -7.20 -1.51
CA ILE A 329 13.38 -6.71 -1.12
C ILE A 329 12.72 -7.80 -0.26
N ARG A 330 12.42 -7.44 1.00
CA ARG A 330 11.79 -8.32 1.98
C ARG A 330 10.38 -7.86 2.35
N SER A 331 9.67 -8.77 3.02
CA SER A 331 8.30 -8.55 3.48
C SER A 331 8.12 -8.68 4.99
N ASN A 332 9.11 -8.21 5.75
CA ASN A 332 8.97 -7.97 7.18
C ASN A 332 8.27 -6.62 7.43
N LEU A 333 8.08 -6.21 8.70
CA LEU A 333 7.49 -4.92 9.13
C LEU A 333 5.99 -4.75 8.87
N TYR A 334 5.43 -5.45 7.88
CA TYR A 334 3.99 -5.40 7.55
C TYR A 334 3.08 -5.75 8.72
N GLU A 335 3.56 -6.58 9.65
CA GLU A 335 2.83 -6.97 10.85
C GLU A 335 2.59 -5.81 11.83
N ILE A 336 3.31 -4.68 11.70
CA ILE A 336 2.98 -3.42 12.39
C ILE A 336 1.53 -3.03 12.06
N GLY A 337 1.11 -3.23 10.81
CA GLY A 337 -0.23 -3.00 10.33
C GLY A 337 -1.26 -4.07 10.70
N ARG A 338 -0.88 -5.18 11.36
CA ARG A 338 -1.75 -6.39 11.49
C ARG A 338 -1.98 -6.83 12.94
N GLN A 339 -1.90 -5.92 13.91
CA GLN A 339 -2.13 -6.18 15.34
C GLN A 339 -1.40 -7.42 15.90
N PHE A 340 -0.11 -7.55 15.61
CA PHE A 340 0.66 -8.79 15.82
C PHE A 340 0.55 -9.40 17.23
N PHE A 341 0.44 -8.58 18.28
CA PHE A 341 0.37 -9.05 19.67
C PHE A 341 -1.04 -9.16 20.27
N SER A 342 -2.08 -8.72 19.55
CA SER A 342 -3.48 -8.67 20.04
C SER A 342 -3.91 -10.01 20.67
N ASP A 343 -3.80 -11.11 19.93
CA ASP A 343 -4.21 -12.44 20.38
C ASP A 343 -3.44 -12.94 21.62
N ARG A 344 -2.17 -12.53 21.76
CA ARG A 344 -1.31 -12.94 22.88
C ARG A 344 -1.60 -12.14 24.15
N LEU A 345 -2.12 -10.92 23.99
CA LEU A 345 -2.38 -9.99 25.09
C LEU A 345 -3.87 -9.83 25.41
N LYS A 346 -4.77 -10.46 24.66
CA LYS A 346 -6.24 -10.34 24.81
C LYS A 346 -6.79 -10.56 26.23
N ASN A 347 -6.10 -11.36 27.04
CA ASN A 347 -6.51 -11.70 28.41
C ASN A 347 -5.79 -10.86 29.47
N ILE A 348 -5.02 -9.85 29.07
CA ILE A 348 -4.25 -9.03 30.00
C ILE A 348 -4.78 -7.61 29.97
N ASN A 349 -5.29 -7.16 31.12
CA ASN A 349 -5.79 -5.81 31.29
C ASN A 349 -4.63 -4.92 31.76
N PHE A 350 -3.95 -4.30 30.81
CA PHE A 350 -2.87 -3.34 31.08
C PHE A 350 -3.40 -1.92 31.03
N ASP A 351 -3.01 -1.07 31.98
CA ASP A 351 -3.05 0.37 31.79
C ASP A 351 -1.96 0.72 30.78
N ARG A 352 -2.39 0.88 29.53
CA ARG A 352 -1.51 0.87 28.36
C ARG A 352 -0.59 2.09 28.26
N ASN A 353 -0.67 3.03 29.21
CA ASN A 353 0.19 4.20 29.33
C ASN A 353 1.17 4.15 30.51
N SER A 354 1.18 3.06 31.30
CA SER A 354 2.08 2.94 32.44
C SER A 354 3.40 2.25 32.06
N ALA A 355 4.53 2.80 32.54
CA ALA A 355 5.85 2.17 32.39
C ALA A 355 5.89 0.74 32.95
N ILE A 356 5.14 0.51 34.03
CA ILE A 356 5.03 -0.80 34.69
C ILE A 356 4.37 -1.81 33.76
N ASP A 357 3.33 -1.43 33.02
CA ASP A 357 2.65 -2.35 32.13
C ASP A 357 3.40 -2.59 30.81
N LEU A 358 4.18 -1.62 30.32
CA LEU A 358 5.15 -1.86 29.25
C LEU A 358 6.22 -2.88 29.69
N ALA A 359 6.72 -2.77 30.92
CA ALA A 359 7.66 -3.76 31.48
C ALA A 359 7.04 -5.16 31.62
N LYS A 360 5.78 -5.25 32.09
CA LYS A 360 5.05 -6.53 32.12
C LYS A 360 4.82 -7.08 30.71
N THR A 361 4.46 -6.23 29.75
CA THR A 361 4.28 -6.61 28.34
C THR A 361 5.55 -7.21 27.76
N PHE A 362 6.68 -6.51 27.94
CA PHE A 362 8.00 -6.97 27.49
C PHE A 362 8.37 -8.34 28.10
N THR A 363 8.28 -8.46 29.42
CA THR A 363 8.65 -9.70 30.12
C THR A 363 7.70 -10.84 29.77
N TYR A 364 6.39 -10.59 29.66
CA TYR A 364 5.41 -11.61 29.27
C TYR A 364 5.68 -12.16 27.85
N LEU A 365 6.03 -11.28 26.90
CA LEU A 365 6.22 -11.65 25.50
C LEU A 365 7.61 -12.22 25.21
N TYR A 366 8.65 -11.78 25.91
CA TYR A 366 10.03 -12.07 25.55
C TYR A 366 10.83 -12.87 26.58
N ASP A 367 10.57 -12.71 27.88
CA ASP A 367 11.20 -13.53 28.93
C ASP A 367 10.38 -13.55 30.23
N LYS A 368 9.52 -14.56 30.36
CA LYS A 368 8.61 -14.71 31.52
C LYS A 368 9.36 -14.91 32.84
N ASN A 369 10.64 -15.29 32.82
CA ASN A 369 11.45 -15.45 34.04
C ASN A 369 11.77 -14.10 34.70
N LEU A 370 11.57 -13.00 33.98
CA LEU A 370 11.81 -11.64 34.46
C LEU A 370 10.51 -10.91 34.82
N LEU A 371 9.37 -11.60 34.79
CA LEU A 371 8.08 -11.00 35.13
C LEU A 371 8.13 -10.38 36.54
N GLY A 372 7.75 -9.11 36.65
CA GLY A 372 7.82 -8.35 37.91
C GLY A 372 9.22 -7.84 38.28
N SER A 373 10.24 -8.00 37.42
CA SER A 373 11.59 -7.48 37.67
C SER A 373 11.59 -5.95 37.83
N ILE A 374 12.08 -5.46 38.97
CA ILE A 374 12.28 -4.03 39.21
C ILE A 374 13.27 -3.42 38.20
N LEU A 375 14.32 -4.15 37.82
CA LEU A 375 15.30 -3.68 36.84
C LEU A 375 14.67 -3.45 35.46
N VAL A 376 13.71 -4.29 35.05
CA VAL A 376 12.99 -4.07 33.79
C VAL A 376 12.00 -2.92 33.92
N GLN A 377 11.34 -2.77 35.08
CA GLN A 377 10.47 -1.62 35.35
C GLN A 377 11.25 -0.30 35.30
N ASP A 378 12.46 -0.25 35.89
CA ASP A 378 13.34 0.93 35.86
C ASP A 378 13.71 1.32 34.43
N VAL A 379 13.99 0.34 33.57
CA VAL A 379 14.27 0.57 32.15
C VAL A 379 13.08 1.23 31.45
N PHE A 380 11.86 0.73 31.69
CA PHE A 380 10.67 1.31 31.07
C PHE A 380 10.24 2.64 31.71
N LEU A 381 10.58 2.88 32.98
CA LEU A 381 10.42 4.19 33.62
C LEU A 381 11.36 5.23 33.03
N GLU A 382 12.59 4.84 32.68
CA GLU A 382 13.50 5.72 31.94
C GLU A 382 12.96 6.01 30.53
N TYR A 383 12.54 4.97 29.82
CA TYR A 383 11.94 5.09 28.50
C TYR A 383 10.68 5.98 28.52
N SER A 384 9.79 5.83 29.51
CA SER A 384 8.55 6.62 29.58
C SER A 384 8.80 8.11 29.86
N LYS A 385 9.92 8.49 30.48
CA LYS A 385 10.28 9.91 30.70
C LYS A 385 10.55 10.66 29.40
N THR A 386 10.88 9.95 28.32
CA THR A 386 11.10 10.55 26.99
C THR A 386 9.79 10.84 26.24
N LEU A 387 8.64 10.42 26.80
CA LEU A 387 7.31 10.65 26.27
C LEU A 387 6.78 12.02 26.72
N VAL A 388 7.23 13.10 26.06
CA VAL A 388 6.69 14.44 26.34
C VAL A 388 5.17 14.45 26.05
N ASN A 389 4.36 14.88 27.03
CA ASN A 389 2.90 14.99 26.99
C ASN A 389 2.09 13.69 26.77
N ASN A 390 2.71 12.49 26.79
CA ASN A 390 2.01 11.20 26.60
C ASN A 390 1.09 11.12 25.36
N ALA A 391 1.19 12.04 24.40
CA ALA A 391 0.27 12.10 23.27
C ALA A 391 0.73 11.11 22.19
N ILE A 392 0.49 9.83 22.44
CA ILE A 392 0.44 8.81 21.39
C ILE A 392 -0.86 8.89 20.57
N TYR A 393 -1.67 9.94 20.79
CA TYR A 393 -2.93 10.21 20.13
C TYR A 393 -3.88 9.00 20.17
N ASN A 394 -4.40 8.58 19.01
CA ASN A 394 -5.24 7.40 18.84
C ASN A 394 -4.44 6.17 18.33
N TYR A 395 -3.11 6.15 18.46
CA TYR A 395 -2.33 4.94 18.16
C TYR A 395 -2.54 3.90 19.26
N ASP A 396 -2.58 2.61 18.89
CA ASP A 396 -2.56 1.53 19.87
C ASP A 396 -1.14 1.45 20.49
N PRO A 397 -1.00 1.55 21.83
CA PRO A 397 0.28 1.41 22.53
C PRO A 397 1.00 0.10 22.22
N ILE A 398 0.26 -0.99 21.97
CA ILE A 398 0.84 -2.31 21.67
C ILE A 398 1.43 -2.34 20.26
N ASP A 399 0.83 -1.62 19.31
CA ASP A 399 1.38 -1.49 17.97
C ASP A 399 2.67 -0.67 17.98
N LEU A 400 2.70 0.44 18.72
CA LEU A 400 3.92 1.22 18.93
C LEU A 400 5.00 0.40 19.65
N PHE A 401 4.64 -0.36 20.68
CA PHE A 401 5.55 -1.27 21.35
C PHE A 401 6.15 -2.31 20.39
N TYR A 402 5.31 -2.94 19.55
CA TYR A 402 5.76 -3.89 18.53
C TYR A 402 6.70 -3.21 17.51
N TRP A 403 6.31 -2.04 17.01
CA TRP A 403 7.11 -1.26 16.08
C TRP A 403 8.49 -0.94 16.68
N GLU A 404 8.56 -0.43 17.91
CA GLU A 404 9.80 0.09 18.47
C GLU A 404 10.71 -0.97 19.07
N HIS A 405 10.15 -2.03 19.68
CA HIS A 405 10.95 -3.04 20.39
C HIS A 405 11.10 -4.34 19.61
N ARG A 406 10.07 -4.80 18.88
CA ARG A 406 10.20 -6.01 18.05
C ARG A 406 10.87 -5.67 16.73
N MET A 407 10.32 -4.72 15.98
CA MET A 407 10.81 -4.40 14.64
C MET A 407 12.04 -3.46 14.71
N GLY A 408 11.98 -2.43 15.55
CA GLY A 408 13.07 -1.47 15.72
C GLY A 408 14.39 -2.06 16.20
N ILE A 409 14.32 -3.02 17.11
CA ILE A 409 15.49 -3.62 17.75
C ILE A 409 15.79 -4.97 17.12
N TRP A 410 14.94 -6.00 17.28
CA TRP A 410 15.30 -7.33 16.78
C TRP A 410 15.46 -7.41 15.26
N HIS A 411 14.57 -6.79 14.48
CA HIS A 411 14.66 -6.89 13.03
C HIS A 411 15.86 -6.12 12.45
N SER A 412 16.30 -5.02 13.09
CA SER A 412 17.52 -4.32 12.68
C SER A 412 18.77 -5.21 12.78
N LEU A 413 18.85 -6.08 13.79
CA LEU A 413 19.88 -7.12 13.86
C LEU A 413 19.75 -8.13 12.72
N VAL A 414 18.53 -8.63 12.46
CA VAL A 414 18.27 -9.61 11.39
C VAL A 414 18.71 -9.11 10.01
N VAL A 415 18.47 -7.83 9.70
CA VAL A 415 18.90 -7.26 8.40
C VAL A 415 20.40 -6.96 8.38
N SER A 416 21.00 -6.56 9.50
CA SER A 416 22.46 -6.39 9.61
C SER A 416 23.22 -7.70 9.38
N GLU A 417 22.66 -8.85 9.81
CA GLU A 417 23.25 -10.16 9.53
C GLU A 417 23.32 -10.47 8.02
N THR A 418 22.52 -9.81 7.19
CA THR A 418 22.51 -9.98 5.73
C THR A 418 23.23 -8.89 4.95
N ASP A 419 23.80 -7.89 5.62
CA ASP A 419 24.63 -6.85 4.98
C ASP A 419 25.82 -7.38 4.18
N PRO A 420 26.50 -8.48 4.60
CA PRO A 420 27.55 -9.07 3.77
C PRO A 420 27.04 -9.61 2.42
N ALA A 421 25.73 -9.85 2.29
CA ALA A 421 25.12 -10.44 1.10
C ALA A 421 24.51 -9.40 0.16
N ALA A 422 23.64 -8.52 0.67
CA ALA A 422 22.86 -7.58 -0.15
C ALA A 422 22.31 -6.44 0.70
N GLU A 423 21.95 -5.32 0.10
CA GLU A 423 21.22 -4.24 0.80
C GLU A 423 19.77 -4.66 0.99
N THR A 424 19.28 -4.63 2.22
CA THR A 424 17.91 -5.04 2.50
C THR A 424 16.99 -3.83 2.50
N ILE A 425 15.93 -3.89 1.68
CA ILE A 425 14.87 -2.89 1.64
C ILE A 425 13.54 -3.56 1.97
N VAL A 426 12.70 -2.86 2.71
CA VAL A 426 11.31 -3.24 2.95
C VAL A 426 10.44 -2.06 2.52
N LEU A 427 9.54 -2.29 1.55
CA LEU A 427 8.84 -1.20 0.85
C LEU A 427 7.87 -0.42 1.76
N CYS A 428 7.46 -0.99 2.89
CA CYS A 428 6.63 -0.30 3.88
C CYS A 428 7.43 0.49 4.92
N ASN A 429 8.76 0.58 4.81
CA ASN A 429 9.62 1.31 5.75
C ASN A 429 9.55 2.85 5.59
N ALA A 430 8.35 3.41 5.47
CA ALA A 430 8.07 4.83 5.49
C ALA A 430 6.91 5.11 6.44
N ARG A 431 7.01 6.16 7.27
CA ARG A 431 5.97 6.48 8.27
C ARG A 431 4.63 6.75 7.62
N LYS A 432 4.60 7.39 6.44
CA LYS A 432 3.35 7.60 5.69
C LYS A 432 2.64 6.28 5.35
N ILE A 433 3.38 5.26 4.91
CA ILE A 433 2.82 3.94 4.58
C ILE A 433 2.37 3.22 5.87
N LEU A 434 3.18 3.26 6.93
CA LEU A 434 2.82 2.64 8.21
C LEU A 434 1.60 3.29 8.84
N ASN A 435 1.46 4.63 8.77
CA ASN A 435 0.26 5.33 9.22
C ASN A 435 -0.98 4.89 8.46
N LEU A 436 -0.88 4.72 7.14
CA LEU A 436 -1.99 4.20 6.33
C LEU A 436 -2.38 2.77 6.74
N PHE A 437 -1.42 1.89 7.06
CA PHE A 437 -1.73 0.58 7.64
C PHE A 437 -2.44 0.69 9.00
N LEU A 438 -1.97 1.58 9.86
CA LEU A 438 -2.51 1.76 11.21
C LEU A 438 -3.87 2.48 11.24
N SER A 439 -4.21 3.24 10.18
CA SER A 439 -5.49 3.96 10.03
C SER A 439 -6.68 3.04 9.69
N VAL A 440 -6.42 1.78 9.35
CA VAL A 440 -7.45 0.76 9.13
C VAL A 440 -8.02 0.29 10.47
N THR A 441 -9.30 -0.07 10.51
CA THR A 441 -9.96 -0.53 11.75
C THR A 441 -9.23 -1.73 12.37
N PRO A 442 -9.22 -1.86 13.72
CA PRO A 442 -8.65 -3.00 14.43
C PRO A 442 -9.05 -4.36 13.86
N GLU A 443 -10.34 -4.56 13.60
CA GLU A 443 -10.93 -5.81 13.11
C GLU A 443 -10.39 -6.16 11.71
N ASP A 444 -10.34 -5.17 10.82
CA ASP A 444 -9.83 -5.34 9.46
C ASP A 444 -8.31 -5.58 9.46
N ARG A 445 -7.57 -4.93 10.37
CA ARG A 445 -6.13 -5.15 10.55
C ARG A 445 -5.83 -6.56 11.04
N GLN A 446 -6.53 -7.05 12.05
CA GLN A 446 -6.40 -8.44 12.53
C GLN A 446 -6.75 -9.44 11.42
N GLY A 447 -7.78 -9.15 10.63
CA GLY A 447 -8.18 -9.93 9.47
C GLY A 447 -7.24 -9.83 8.25
N ALA A 448 -6.22 -8.96 8.30
CA ALA A 448 -5.38 -8.59 7.16
C ALA A 448 -6.20 -8.15 5.92
N VAL A 449 -7.33 -7.49 6.14
CA VAL A 449 -8.31 -7.13 5.10
C VAL A 449 -7.67 -6.22 4.05
N LEU A 450 -6.94 -5.18 4.46
CA LEU A 450 -6.20 -4.31 3.53
C LEU A 450 -5.29 -5.11 2.59
N PHE A 451 -4.56 -6.08 3.15
CA PHE A 451 -3.59 -6.88 2.42
C PHE A 451 -4.25 -7.85 1.46
N LYS A 452 -5.25 -8.60 1.96
CA LYS A 452 -6.07 -9.49 1.14
C LYS A 452 -6.79 -8.71 0.05
N HIS A 453 -7.28 -7.52 0.37
CA HIS A 453 -7.91 -6.63 -0.57
C HIS A 453 -6.93 -6.28 -1.68
N ALA A 454 -5.71 -5.83 -1.36
CA ALA A 454 -4.65 -5.50 -2.32
C ALA A 454 -4.09 -6.71 -3.09
N ILE A 455 -4.11 -7.91 -2.54
CA ILE A 455 -3.76 -9.13 -3.28
C ILE A 455 -4.86 -9.43 -4.29
N GLN A 456 -6.12 -9.46 -3.86
CA GLN A 456 -7.25 -9.62 -4.80
C GLN A 456 -7.22 -8.51 -5.86
N GLN A 457 -6.97 -7.29 -5.37
CA GLN A 457 -6.34 -6.13 -5.97
C GLN A 457 -5.58 -6.26 -7.28
N TYR A 458 -4.29 -6.41 -7.08
CA TYR A 458 -3.26 -6.35 -8.08
C TYR A 458 -2.86 -7.75 -8.55
N LEU A 459 -3.29 -8.81 -7.86
CA LEU A 459 -3.03 -10.22 -8.16
C LEU A 459 -4.36 -11.02 -8.26
N PRO A 460 -5.33 -10.60 -9.09
CA PRO A 460 -6.64 -11.25 -9.18
C PRO A 460 -6.55 -12.74 -9.56
N GLU A 461 -5.50 -13.15 -10.27
CA GLU A 461 -5.21 -14.54 -10.59
C GLU A 461 -4.97 -15.39 -9.34
N LEU A 462 -4.51 -14.77 -8.25
CA LEU A 462 -4.24 -15.45 -6.97
C LEU A 462 -5.42 -15.42 -5.99
N LYS A 463 -6.58 -14.86 -6.36
CA LYS A 463 -7.70 -14.62 -5.44
C LYS A 463 -8.17 -15.86 -4.67
N ASN A 464 -8.12 -17.03 -5.29
CA ASN A 464 -8.53 -18.31 -4.68
C ASN A 464 -7.34 -19.16 -4.20
N LEU A 465 -6.10 -18.67 -4.34
CA LEU A 465 -4.97 -19.34 -3.72
C LEU A 465 -5.04 -19.12 -2.21
N PRO A 466 -4.97 -20.19 -1.41
CA PRO A 466 -4.97 -20.05 0.03
C PRO A 466 -3.71 -19.29 0.48
N ILE A 467 -3.85 -18.54 1.56
CA ILE A 467 -2.77 -17.79 2.19
C ILE A 467 -2.35 -18.56 3.45
N ASN A 468 -1.06 -18.78 3.66
CA ASN A 468 -0.51 -19.48 4.84
C ASN A 468 -1.08 -20.90 5.08
N LYS A 469 -1.56 -21.60 4.04
CA LYS A 469 -2.01 -22.99 4.18
C LYS A 469 -0.80 -23.90 4.22
N ILE A 470 -0.58 -24.57 5.35
CA ILE A 470 0.41 -25.65 5.46
C ILE A 470 -0.11 -26.81 4.60
N LEU A 471 0.74 -27.29 3.69
CA LEU A 471 0.42 -28.45 2.86
C LEU A 471 0.59 -29.70 3.73
N ASP A 472 -0.51 -30.37 4.06
CA ASP A 472 -0.48 -31.59 4.87
C ASP A 472 -0.47 -32.89 4.04
N ASP A 473 -0.70 -32.85 2.72
CA ASP A 473 -0.41 -33.94 1.76
C ASP A 473 -0.71 -33.53 0.29
N VAL A 474 -0.39 -34.42 -0.66
CA VAL A 474 -0.47 -34.43 -2.15
C VAL A 474 -1.69 -33.73 -2.82
N TYR A 475 -2.71 -33.33 -2.05
CA TYR A 475 -4.00 -32.81 -2.50
C TYR A 475 -4.04 -31.31 -2.80
N ASP A 476 -3.05 -30.53 -2.35
CA ASP A 476 -3.09 -29.06 -2.37
C ASP A 476 -2.07 -28.39 -3.31
N SER A 477 -1.44 -29.14 -4.22
CA SER A 477 -0.32 -28.64 -5.05
C SER A 477 -0.72 -27.99 -6.39
N PHE A 478 -1.97 -27.52 -6.56
CA PHE A 478 -2.40 -26.90 -7.83
C PHE A 478 -3.50 -25.83 -7.71
N ASP A 479 -3.70 -25.05 -8.79
CA ASP A 479 -4.80 -24.10 -8.93
C ASP A 479 -5.44 -24.09 -10.33
N VAL A 480 -6.69 -23.58 -10.43
CA VAL A 480 -7.46 -23.44 -11.69
C VAL A 480 -7.76 -21.97 -11.94
N VAL A 481 -7.13 -21.39 -12.96
CA VAL A 481 -7.25 -19.96 -13.31
C VAL A 481 -8.16 -19.80 -14.52
N LEU A 482 -9.09 -18.85 -14.47
CA LEU A 482 -9.99 -18.48 -15.56
C LEU A 482 -9.76 -17.01 -15.94
N LYS A 483 -9.66 -16.74 -17.25
CA LYS A 483 -9.56 -15.41 -17.85
C LYS A 483 -10.67 -15.21 -18.89
N ILE A 484 -11.13 -13.98 -19.08
CA ILE A 484 -12.13 -13.63 -20.11
C ILE A 484 -11.40 -12.98 -21.30
N SER A 485 -11.76 -13.39 -22.53
CA SER A 485 -11.34 -12.77 -23.78
C SER A 485 -12.55 -12.58 -24.71
N GLU A 486 -13.05 -11.34 -24.83
CA GLU A 486 -14.27 -11.02 -25.58
C GLU A 486 -15.47 -11.88 -25.14
N ASP A 487 -16.00 -12.71 -26.05
CA ASP A 487 -17.08 -13.66 -25.83
C ASP A 487 -16.56 -15.05 -25.41
N TYR A 488 -15.31 -15.17 -24.94
CA TYR A 488 -14.69 -16.44 -24.52
C TYR A 488 -14.18 -16.41 -23.07
N ILE A 489 -14.13 -17.59 -22.46
CA ILE A 489 -13.35 -17.87 -21.25
C ILE A 489 -12.19 -18.81 -21.59
N ASP A 490 -10.99 -18.49 -21.10
CA ASP A 490 -9.77 -19.27 -21.20
C ASP A 490 -9.39 -19.77 -19.79
N VAL A 491 -9.22 -21.08 -19.64
CA VAL A 491 -8.97 -21.74 -18.34
C VAL A 491 -7.68 -22.54 -18.39
N SER A 492 -6.89 -22.53 -17.31
CA SER A 492 -5.66 -23.32 -17.17
C SER A 492 -5.47 -23.86 -15.76
N ILE A 493 -4.86 -25.04 -15.66
CA ILE A 493 -4.48 -25.71 -14.41
C ILE A 493 -2.97 -25.55 -14.19
N TYR A 494 -2.57 -25.09 -13.00
CA TYR A 494 -1.16 -24.85 -12.64
C TYR A 494 -0.74 -25.69 -11.45
N GLU A 495 0.35 -26.45 -11.57
CA GLU A 495 0.88 -27.35 -10.53
C GLU A 495 2.26 -26.90 -10.02
N ALA A 496 2.60 -27.25 -8.78
CA ALA A 496 3.94 -26.97 -8.23
C ALA A 496 5.04 -27.73 -9.00
N GLU A 497 4.78 -28.98 -9.36
CA GLU A 497 5.64 -29.84 -10.17
C GLU A 497 4.80 -30.47 -11.29
N ASP A 498 5.29 -30.34 -12.52
CA ASP A 498 4.58 -30.88 -13.68
C ASP A 498 4.91 -32.38 -13.80
N SER A 499 3.93 -33.18 -14.22
CA SER A 499 4.09 -34.61 -14.46
C SER A 499 3.43 -35.01 -15.78
N ASP A 500 4.15 -35.76 -16.59
CA ASP A 500 3.66 -36.29 -17.87
C ASP A 500 2.53 -37.33 -17.67
N ASP A 501 2.38 -37.84 -16.45
CA ASP A 501 1.38 -38.86 -16.13
C ASP A 501 0.01 -38.31 -15.76
N HIS A 502 -0.12 -37.00 -15.53
CA HIS A 502 -1.39 -36.39 -15.16
C HIS A 502 -2.39 -36.33 -16.33
N GLU A 503 -3.68 -36.43 -16.02
CA GLU A 503 -4.80 -36.17 -16.95
C GLU A 503 -5.77 -35.14 -16.35
N TYR A 504 -6.40 -34.31 -17.19
CA TYR A 504 -7.16 -33.14 -16.79
C TYR A 504 -8.58 -33.10 -17.37
N ALA A 505 -9.57 -32.70 -16.56
CA ALA A 505 -10.97 -32.51 -16.98
C ALA A 505 -11.53 -31.16 -16.50
N PHE A 506 -12.60 -30.65 -17.15
CA PHE A 506 -13.19 -29.32 -16.88
C PHE A 506 -14.71 -29.33 -16.91
N TYR A 507 -15.36 -28.80 -15.86
CA TYR A 507 -16.82 -28.62 -15.80
C TYR A 507 -17.17 -27.12 -15.80
N VAL A 508 -18.01 -26.66 -16.73
CA VAL A 508 -18.39 -25.25 -16.88
C VAL A 508 -19.74 -24.96 -16.23
N TYR A 509 -19.83 -23.87 -15.47
CA TYR A 509 -21.02 -23.42 -14.75
C TYR A 509 -21.44 -22.02 -15.20
N LEU A 510 -22.75 -21.78 -15.31
CA LEU A 510 -23.39 -20.47 -15.48
C LEU A 510 -24.41 -20.26 -14.36
N ASN A 511 -24.30 -19.18 -13.61
CA ASN A 511 -25.15 -18.86 -12.45
C ASN A 511 -25.31 -20.06 -11.49
N ASN A 512 -24.18 -20.71 -11.16
CA ASN A 512 -24.07 -21.91 -10.33
C ASN A 512 -24.71 -23.19 -10.90
N LYS A 513 -25.21 -23.18 -12.14
CA LYS A 513 -25.72 -24.38 -12.82
C LYS A 513 -24.68 -24.91 -13.80
N LYS A 514 -24.37 -26.21 -13.76
CA LYS A 514 -23.45 -26.85 -14.72
C LYS A 514 -24.08 -26.84 -16.12
N ILE A 515 -23.35 -26.35 -17.12
CA ILE A 515 -23.81 -26.23 -18.51
C ILE A 515 -22.97 -27.01 -19.53
N ASP A 516 -21.72 -27.36 -19.21
CA ASP A 516 -20.86 -28.17 -20.11
C ASP A 516 -19.84 -29.02 -19.31
N THR A 517 -19.26 -30.03 -19.95
CA THR A 517 -18.23 -30.93 -19.39
C THR A 517 -17.25 -31.37 -20.47
N LYS A 518 -15.94 -31.21 -20.20
CA LYS A 518 -14.84 -31.77 -20.97
C LYS A 518 -14.14 -32.85 -20.14
N TRP A 519 -14.06 -34.06 -20.69
CA TRP A 519 -13.49 -35.23 -20.01
C TRP A 519 -11.96 -35.25 -20.01
N TYR A 520 -11.39 -36.17 -19.23
CA TYR A 520 -9.95 -36.30 -19.01
C TYR A 520 -9.15 -36.36 -20.31
N SER A 521 -8.10 -35.54 -20.38
CA SER A 521 -7.14 -35.49 -21.49
C SER A 521 -5.77 -35.03 -20.99
N LYS A 522 -4.74 -35.02 -21.86
CA LYS A 522 -3.43 -34.43 -21.53
C LYS A 522 -3.43 -32.90 -21.55
N ALA A 523 -4.49 -32.26 -22.05
CA ALA A 523 -4.57 -30.81 -22.11
C ALA A 523 -4.97 -30.23 -20.75
N ASN A 524 -4.08 -29.47 -20.13
CA ASN A 524 -4.32 -28.76 -18.88
C ASN A 524 -5.02 -27.39 -19.06
N SER A 525 -5.62 -27.14 -20.23
CA SER A 525 -6.32 -25.88 -20.55
C SER A 525 -7.61 -26.08 -21.34
N LEU A 526 -8.52 -25.09 -21.26
CA LEU A 526 -9.82 -25.05 -21.94
C LEU A 526 -10.14 -23.65 -22.45
N ARG A 527 -10.61 -23.52 -23.69
CA ARG A 527 -11.25 -22.31 -24.23
C ARG A 527 -12.74 -22.56 -24.51
N TYR A 528 -13.64 -21.70 -24.02
CA TYR A 528 -15.09 -21.88 -24.10
C TYR A 528 -15.83 -20.58 -24.49
N LYS A 529 -16.79 -20.64 -25.42
CA LYS A 529 -17.56 -19.47 -25.90
C LYS A 529 -18.79 -19.19 -25.02
N MET A 530 -18.91 -17.98 -24.49
CA MET A 530 -20.06 -17.49 -23.74
C MET A 530 -21.18 -17.05 -24.70
N THR A 531 -22.42 -17.43 -24.40
CA THR A 531 -23.59 -17.16 -25.25
C THR A 531 -24.72 -16.44 -24.52
N GLN A 532 -24.63 -16.31 -23.18
CA GLN A 532 -25.68 -15.70 -22.36
C GLN A 532 -25.05 -14.80 -21.29
N PRO A 533 -25.60 -13.60 -21.04
CA PRO A 533 -25.17 -12.78 -19.92
C PRO A 533 -25.32 -13.52 -18.58
N GLY A 534 -24.35 -13.35 -17.68
CA GLY A 534 -24.37 -14.02 -16.38
C GLY A 534 -22.99 -14.21 -15.77
N VAL A 535 -22.92 -15.06 -14.75
CA VAL A 535 -21.68 -15.36 -14.01
C VAL A 535 -21.21 -16.78 -14.32
N TYR A 536 -20.03 -16.90 -14.95
CA TYR A 536 -19.39 -18.15 -15.35
C TYR A 536 -18.33 -18.59 -14.34
N ALA A 537 -18.15 -19.89 -14.13
CA ALA A 537 -17.04 -20.49 -13.37
C ALA A 537 -16.69 -21.88 -13.92
N VAL A 538 -15.46 -22.36 -13.69
CA VAL A 538 -15.02 -23.68 -14.18
C VAL A 538 -14.37 -24.50 -13.06
N ARG A 539 -14.78 -25.76 -12.92
CA ARG A 539 -14.16 -26.74 -12.02
C ARG A 539 -13.17 -27.61 -12.79
N GLY A 540 -11.89 -27.54 -12.45
CA GLY A 540 -10.83 -28.37 -13.02
C GLY A 540 -10.55 -29.59 -12.15
N PHE A 541 -10.16 -30.70 -12.79
CA PHE A 541 -9.82 -31.97 -12.16
C PHE A 541 -8.46 -32.43 -12.64
N ILE A 542 -7.67 -33.03 -11.75
CA ILE A 542 -6.42 -33.73 -12.07
C ILE A 542 -6.56 -35.18 -11.61
N LYS A 543 -6.24 -36.13 -12.49
CA LYS A 543 -6.13 -37.56 -12.18
C LYS A 543 -4.64 -37.97 -12.20
N LYS A 544 -4.16 -38.52 -11.09
CA LYS A 544 -2.78 -39.01 -10.91
C LYS A 544 -2.70 -40.55 -11.12
N GLN A 545 -1.50 -41.11 -11.30
CA GLN A 545 -1.28 -42.55 -11.59
C GLN A 545 -2.02 -43.50 -10.64
N ASP A 546 -2.18 -43.13 -9.36
CA ASP A 546 -2.89 -43.92 -8.35
C ASP A 546 -4.43 -43.83 -8.42
N ASN A 547 -5.00 -43.29 -9.51
CA ASN A 547 -6.43 -42.93 -9.65
C ASN A 547 -6.95 -41.92 -8.60
N VAL A 548 -6.05 -41.23 -7.90
CA VAL A 548 -6.43 -40.11 -7.03
C VAL A 548 -6.90 -38.96 -7.90
N ILE A 549 -8.16 -38.55 -7.71
CA ILE A 549 -8.78 -37.41 -8.39
C ILE A 549 -8.85 -36.24 -7.42
N VAL A 550 -8.23 -35.14 -7.80
CA VAL A 550 -8.28 -33.88 -7.06
C VAL A 550 -8.95 -32.82 -7.90
N ALA A 551 -9.73 -31.93 -7.29
CA ALA A 551 -10.54 -30.95 -8.02
C ALA A 551 -10.62 -29.60 -7.33
N LYS A 552 -10.57 -28.53 -8.11
CA LYS A 552 -10.68 -27.15 -7.63
C LYS A 552 -11.48 -26.29 -8.60
N THR A 553 -12.17 -25.27 -8.09
CA THR A 553 -13.00 -24.37 -8.89
C THR A 553 -12.31 -23.02 -9.08
N SER A 554 -12.36 -22.50 -10.31
CA SER A 554 -11.82 -21.20 -10.68
C SER A 554 -12.57 -20.04 -10.00
N ASN A 555 -12.02 -18.84 -10.14
CA ASN A 555 -12.79 -17.61 -9.93
C ASN A 555 -13.99 -17.54 -10.88
N ALA A 556 -15.01 -16.82 -10.44
CA ALA A 556 -16.18 -16.53 -11.25
C ALA A 556 -15.97 -15.25 -12.08
N ALA A 557 -16.49 -15.25 -13.31
CA ALA A 557 -16.35 -14.22 -14.33
C ALA A 557 -17.73 -13.71 -14.77
N ARG A 558 -17.93 -12.39 -14.86
CA ARG A 558 -19.21 -11.81 -15.30
C ARG A 558 -19.15 -11.40 -16.78
N TYR A 559 -20.18 -11.75 -17.54
CA TYR A 559 -20.36 -11.38 -18.94
C TYR A 559 -21.66 -10.58 -19.11
N LEU A 560 -21.58 -9.42 -19.78
CA LEU A 560 -22.68 -8.44 -19.95
C LEU A 560 -23.38 -8.52 -21.33
N GLY A 561 -23.01 -9.48 -22.17
CA GLY A 561 -23.55 -9.64 -23.53
C GLY A 561 -22.68 -8.99 -24.61
N SER A 562 -23.04 -9.25 -25.88
CA SER A 562 -22.30 -8.81 -27.07
C SER A 562 -22.44 -7.29 -27.30
N ILE A 563 -21.44 -6.71 -27.96
CA ILE A 563 -21.32 -5.25 -28.17
C ILE A 563 -21.97 -4.84 -29.50
N LYS A 564 -22.77 -3.76 -29.50
CA LYS A 564 -23.20 -3.06 -30.72
C LYS A 564 -22.36 -1.80 -30.95
N ASN A 565 -21.65 -1.71 -32.07
CA ASN A 565 -20.90 -0.51 -32.46
C ASN A 565 -21.80 0.41 -33.32
N LEU A 566 -21.81 1.71 -33.03
CA LEU A 566 -22.63 2.73 -33.70
C LEU A 566 -21.81 4.00 -33.96
N ASP A 567 -22.00 4.64 -35.11
CA ASP A 567 -21.60 6.05 -35.31
C ASP A 567 -22.66 6.98 -34.74
N ILE A 568 -22.27 8.08 -34.10
CA ILE A 568 -23.21 9.05 -33.51
C ILE A 568 -24.22 9.59 -34.53
N ASN A 569 -23.83 9.73 -35.81
CA ASN A 569 -24.71 10.25 -36.86
C ASN A 569 -25.74 9.22 -37.35
N GLU A 570 -25.52 7.95 -37.06
CA GLU A 570 -26.43 6.86 -37.44
C GLU A 570 -27.46 6.57 -36.35
N LEU A 571 -27.32 7.17 -35.16
CA LEU A 571 -28.08 6.82 -33.96
C LEU A 571 -29.59 7.12 -34.14
N ASN A 572 -30.40 6.07 -34.01
CA ASN A 572 -31.85 6.14 -34.10
C ASN A 572 -32.50 5.07 -33.19
N SER A 573 -33.82 5.13 -33.00
CA SER A 573 -34.54 4.23 -32.08
C SER A 573 -34.47 2.75 -32.47
N SER A 574 -34.14 2.41 -33.72
CA SER A 574 -34.08 1.03 -34.20
C SER A 574 -32.71 0.36 -34.04
N ASN A 575 -31.62 1.15 -33.99
CA ASN A 575 -30.26 0.61 -33.87
C ASN A 575 -29.65 0.76 -32.45
N LEU A 576 -30.23 1.61 -31.60
CA LEU A 576 -29.93 1.63 -30.16
C LEU A 576 -30.53 0.39 -29.49
N VAL A 577 -29.70 -0.60 -29.18
CA VAL A 577 -30.16 -1.88 -28.62
C VAL A 577 -30.13 -1.88 -27.09
N GLU A 578 -31.05 -2.63 -26.47
CA GLU A 578 -30.97 -2.87 -25.03
C GLU A 578 -29.68 -3.66 -24.71
N GLY A 579 -28.91 -3.20 -23.71
CA GLY A 579 -27.58 -3.72 -23.40
C GLY A 579 -26.44 -2.78 -23.81
N ARG A 580 -25.29 -3.34 -24.19
CA ARG A 580 -24.06 -2.58 -24.46
C ARG A 580 -24.05 -1.98 -25.86
N ASN A 581 -23.83 -0.67 -25.94
CA ASN A 581 -23.61 0.07 -27.19
C ASN A 581 -22.33 0.91 -27.09
N ASP A 582 -21.47 0.82 -28.11
CA ASP A 582 -20.27 1.64 -28.26
C ASP A 582 -20.57 2.72 -29.32
N ILE A 583 -20.77 3.96 -28.85
CA ILE A 583 -21.14 5.11 -29.68
C ILE A 583 -19.89 5.91 -30.02
N ARG A 584 -19.51 5.94 -31.29
CA ARG A 584 -18.34 6.68 -31.79
C ARG A 584 -18.68 8.13 -32.08
N THR A 585 -17.85 9.03 -31.57
CA THR A 585 -17.82 10.46 -31.84
C THR A 585 -16.51 10.84 -32.54
N SER A 586 -16.24 12.13 -32.72
CA SER A 586 -15.04 12.59 -33.45
C SER A 586 -13.75 12.15 -32.74
N ASN A 587 -13.70 12.23 -31.41
CA ASN A 587 -12.49 11.93 -30.64
C ASN A 587 -12.62 10.74 -29.68
N TYR A 588 -13.84 10.25 -29.42
CA TYR A 588 -14.09 9.24 -28.40
C TYR A 588 -15.01 8.11 -28.87
N ILE A 589 -14.83 6.93 -28.26
CA ILE A 589 -15.83 5.86 -28.26
C ILE A 589 -16.46 5.85 -26.87
N PHE A 590 -17.74 6.19 -26.80
CA PHE A 590 -18.51 6.13 -25.57
C PHE A 590 -19.09 4.74 -25.40
N ASN A 591 -18.52 3.97 -24.48
CA ASN A 591 -19.17 2.74 -24.05
C ASN A 591 -20.38 3.09 -23.20
N THR A 592 -21.54 2.56 -23.58
CA THR A 592 -22.81 2.82 -22.92
C THR A 592 -23.54 1.52 -22.62
N PHE A 593 -24.39 1.56 -21.59
CA PHE A 593 -25.38 0.52 -21.33
C PHE A 593 -26.75 1.18 -21.35
N TYR A 594 -27.60 0.74 -22.27
CA TYR A 594 -28.93 1.30 -22.45
C TYR A 594 -29.99 0.31 -21.96
N LYS A 595 -30.93 0.83 -21.16
CA LYS A 595 -32.15 0.12 -20.78
C LYS A 595 -33.36 0.94 -21.18
N LYS A 596 -34.26 0.30 -21.91
CA LYS A 596 -35.48 0.91 -22.42
C LYS A 596 -36.47 1.15 -21.27
N GLY A 597 -37.00 2.38 -21.19
CA GLY A 597 -38.04 2.78 -20.26
C GLY A 597 -39.43 2.77 -20.89
N THR A 598 -40.43 3.18 -20.11
CA THR A 598 -41.84 3.31 -20.52
C THR A 598 -42.33 4.75 -20.58
N SER A 599 -41.60 5.70 -19.99
CA SER A 599 -41.92 7.12 -20.00
C SER A 599 -41.11 7.91 -21.04
N SER A 600 -41.55 9.13 -21.38
CA SER A 600 -40.84 10.05 -22.30
C SER A 600 -39.70 10.84 -21.64
N LYS A 601 -38.97 10.20 -20.71
CA LYS A 601 -37.91 10.83 -19.90
C LYS A 601 -36.62 10.03 -19.98
N LEU A 602 -35.49 10.72 -19.87
CA LEU A 602 -34.15 10.12 -19.88
C LEU A 602 -33.43 10.41 -18.57
N THR A 603 -32.90 9.37 -17.94
CA THR A 603 -31.96 9.47 -16.82
C THR A 603 -30.59 8.96 -17.26
N VAL A 604 -29.58 9.83 -17.19
CA VAL A 604 -28.19 9.54 -17.51
C VAL A 604 -27.43 9.25 -16.22
N LEU A 605 -26.84 8.06 -16.12
CA LEU A 605 -26.12 7.60 -14.93
C LEU A 605 -24.61 7.64 -15.19
N LEU A 606 -23.91 8.38 -14.33
CA LEU A 606 -22.46 8.54 -14.37
C LEU A 606 -21.80 7.77 -13.22
N ASN A 607 -20.58 7.30 -13.47
CA ASN A 607 -19.79 6.56 -12.50
C ASN A 607 -19.08 7.52 -11.54
N GLY A 608 -19.00 7.11 -10.27
CA GLY A 608 -17.98 7.62 -9.36
C GLY A 608 -16.61 7.00 -9.66
N ALA A 609 -15.69 7.08 -8.70
CA ALA A 609 -14.42 6.38 -8.79
C ALA A 609 -14.66 4.89 -9.06
N VAL A 610 -13.97 4.34 -10.05
CA VAL A 610 -13.98 2.92 -10.30
C VAL A 610 -13.02 2.21 -9.34
N GLY A 611 -13.33 0.94 -9.07
CA GLY A 611 -12.36 0.07 -8.42
C GLY A 611 -11.05 0.01 -9.20
N ASP A 612 -10.05 -0.66 -8.66
CA ASP A 612 -8.77 -0.82 -9.34
C ASP A 612 -8.92 -1.25 -10.80
N ARG A 613 -8.33 -0.47 -11.69
CA ARG A 613 -8.35 -0.67 -13.13
C ARG A 613 -7.63 -1.94 -13.60
N LYS A 614 -6.92 -2.64 -12.71
CA LYS A 614 -6.40 -4.00 -12.95
C LYS A 614 -7.43 -5.11 -12.73
N LYS A 615 -8.42 -4.90 -11.86
CA LYS A 615 -9.58 -5.81 -11.63
C LYS A 615 -10.79 -5.41 -12.46
N VAL A 616 -10.98 -4.11 -12.57
CA VAL A 616 -12.13 -3.48 -13.17
C VAL A 616 -11.79 -3.22 -14.62
N ILE A 617 -12.21 -4.17 -15.45
CA ILE A 617 -12.10 -4.04 -16.90
C ILE A 617 -13.19 -3.07 -17.33
N LEU A 618 -12.77 -2.00 -18.00
CA LEU A 618 -13.70 -1.07 -18.62
C LEU A 618 -14.44 -1.74 -19.78
N PRO A 619 -15.64 -1.25 -20.11
CA PRO A 619 -16.42 -0.23 -19.41
C PRO A 619 -17.08 -0.67 -18.11
N VAL A 620 -17.27 0.30 -17.22
CA VAL A 620 -18.05 0.16 -15.99
C VAL A 620 -19.37 0.91 -16.13
N PHE A 621 -20.45 0.29 -15.65
CA PHE A 621 -21.78 0.89 -15.59
C PHE A 621 -22.32 0.77 -14.17
N GLN A 622 -21.91 1.67 -13.28
CA GLN A 622 -22.45 1.69 -11.92
C GLN A 622 -23.95 1.95 -11.98
N ARG A 623 -24.73 1.24 -11.15
CA ARG A 623 -26.19 1.40 -11.02
C ARG A 623 -27.03 0.99 -12.24
N TYR A 624 -26.45 0.33 -13.25
CA TYR A 624 -27.22 -0.14 -14.42
C TYR A 624 -28.43 -1.03 -14.04
N SER A 625 -28.30 -1.82 -12.96
CA SER A 625 -29.37 -2.68 -12.47
C SER A 625 -30.51 -1.92 -11.77
N TRP A 626 -30.36 -0.62 -11.53
CA TRP A 626 -31.37 0.22 -10.88
C TRP A 626 -32.35 0.83 -11.87
N ALA A 627 -32.13 0.63 -13.17
CA ALA A 627 -33.04 1.07 -14.21
C ALA A 627 -34.45 0.45 -14.11
N SER A 628 -34.66 -0.61 -13.32
CA SER A 628 -36.00 -1.15 -13.02
C SER A 628 -36.74 -0.38 -11.92
N GLU A 629 -36.07 0.51 -11.20
CA GLU A 629 -36.66 1.26 -10.08
C GLU A 629 -37.40 2.53 -10.53
N ILE A 630 -37.30 2.88 -11.82
CA ILE A 630 -37.91 4.07 -12.43
C ILE A 630 -38.48 3.73 -13.82
N GLU A 631 -39.38 4.56 -14.32
CA GLU A 631 -40.03 4.40 -15.63
C GLU A 631 -39.26 5.09 -16.78
N ASP A 632 -38.21 5.85 -16.47
CA ASP A 632 -37.37 6.57 -17.44
C ASP A 632 -36.60 5.59 -18.33
N HIS A 633 -36.26 6.04 -19.54
CA HIS A 633 -35.13 5.46 -20.26
C HIS A 633 -33.86 5.70 -19.45
N VAL A 634 -32.99 4.70 -19.37
CA VAL A 634 -31.73 4.80 -18.62
C VAL A 634 -30.54 4.60 -19.55
N LEU A 635 -29.63 5.57 -19.54
CA LEU A 635 -28.36 5.51 -20.24
C LEU A 635 -27.23 5.60 -19.22
N ASN A 636 -26.49 4.50 -19.03
CA ASN A 636 -25.24 4.53 -18.30
C ASN A 636 -24.10 4.86 -19.27
N ILE A 637 -23.22 5.79 -18.89
CA ILE A 637 -22.06 6.17 -19.70
C ILE A 637 -20.78 5.88 -18.90
N ASN A 638 -19.91 5.03 -19.46
CA ASN A 638 -18.56 4.85 -18.90
C ASN A 638 -17.73 6.11 -19.12
N ASP A 639 -16.89 6.49 -18.16
CA ASP A 639 -16.00 7.66 -18.29
C ASP A 639 -14.84 7.36 -19.25
N PRO A 640 -14.80 7.93 -20.47
CA PRO A 640 -13.72 7.70 -21.43
C PRO A 640 -12.38 8.32 -20.99
N THR A 641 -12.39 9.25 -20.02
CA THR A 641 -11.17 9.84 -19.46
C THR A 641 -10.29 8.76 -18.83
N LEU A 642 -10.91 7.68 -18.33
CA LEU A 642 -10.22 6.54 -17.77
C LEU A 642 -9.32 5.83 -18.80
N GLU A 643 -9.53 6.01 -20.10
CA GLU A 643 -8.65 5.43 -21.14
C GLU A 643 -7.30 6.14 -21.28
N LEU A 644 -7.10 7.30 -20.63
CA LEU A 644 -5.83 8.03 -20.67
C LEU A 644 -4.68 7.27 -19.97
N ASP A 645 -5.00 6.51 -18.92
CA ASP A 645 -4.04 5.63 -18.26
C ASP A 645 -4.72 4.41 -17.65
N LYS A 646 -4.07 3.26 -17.79
CA LYS A 646 -4.56 1.96 -17.30
C LYS A 646 -4.70 1.89 -15.77
N ASN A 647 -4.20 2.85 -15.00
CA ASN A 647 -4.32 2.92 -13.55
C ASN A 647 -5.25 4.06 -13.09
N LEU A 648 -5.73 4.93 -13.98
CA LEU A 648 -6.56 6.08 -13.59
C LEU A 648 -7.92 5.60 -13.08
N ARG A 649 -8.27 5.90 -11.82
CA ARG A 649 -9.48 5.37 -11.17
C ARG A 649 -10.68 6.29 -11.24
N LEU A 650 -10.46 7.57 -11.53
CA LEU A 650 -11.50 8.57 -11.69
C LEU A 650 -10.95 9.64 -12.64
N GLY A 651 -11.72 9.98 -13.68
CA GLY A 651 -11.32 11.01 -14.64
C GLY A 651 -12.30 12.19 -14.69
N TRP A 652 -13.31 12.20 -13.82
CA TRP A 652 -14.30 13.27 -13.68
C TRP A 652 -15.02 13.66 -14.98
N TYR A 653 -14.99 12.80 -16.00
CA TYR A 653 -15.56 13.07 -17.32
C TYR A 653 -15.01 14.35 -17.98
N LEU A 654 -13.71 14.64 -17.81
CA LEU A 654 -13.07 15.83 -18.40
C LEU A 654 -12.27 15.56 -19.68
N GLY A 655 -11.81 14.32 -19.90
CA GLY A 655 -10.88 13.99 -20.98
C GLY A 655 -9.50 14.60 -20.73
N SER A 656 -8.91 15.21 -21.75
CA SER A 656 -7.61 15.89 -21.68
C SER A 656 -7.72 17.33 -22.17
N LYS A 657 -6.72 18.18 -21.91
CA LYS A 657 -6.70 19.53 -22.53
C LYS A 657 -6.73 19.48 -24.06
N LYS A 658 -6.08 18.47 -24.65
CA LYS A 658 -6.03 18.28 -26.11
C LYS A 658 -7.36 17.81 -26.69
N PHE A 659 -8.08 16.96 -25.95
CA PHE A 659 -9.37 16.41 -26.32
C PHE A 659 -10.34 16.58 -25.15
N PRO A 660 -11.02 17.74 -25.04
CA PRO A 660 -11.98 17.98 -23.97
C PRO A 660 -13.22 17.11 -24.15
N LEU A 661 -13.68 16.44 -23.08
CA LEU A 661 -14.78 15.48 -23.17
C LEU A 661 -16.17 16.13 -23.12
N LEU A 662 -16.33 17.27 -22.44
CA LEU A 662 -17.63 17.93 -22.22
C LEU A 662 -18.45 18.20 -23.51
N PRO A 663 -17.87 18.69 -24.63
CA PRO A 663 -18.61 18.85 -25.88
C PRO A 663 -19.12 17.52 -26.45
N GLU A 664 -18.28 16.48 -26.42
CA GLU A 664 -18.58 15.18 -27.03
C GLU A 664 -19.64 14.41 -26.23
N ILE A 665 -19.56 14.42 -24.89
CA ILE A 665 -20.57 13.76 -24.05
C ILE A 665 -21.94 14.45 -24.15
N ARG A 666 -21.96 15.78 -24.31
CA ARG A 666 -23.19 16.53 -24.60
C ARG A 666 -23.83 16.04 -25.90
N GLU A 667 -23.07 15.91 -26.98
CA GLU A 667 -23.61 15.44 -28.26
C GLU A 667 -24.17 14.01 -28.14
N VAL A 668 -23.49 13.11 -27.44
CA VAL A 668 -24.01 11.75 -27.20
C VAL A 668 -25.35 11.79 -26.47
N ILE A 669 -25.45 12.54 -25.37
CA ILE A 669 -26.69 12.65 -24.59
C ILE A 669 -27.82 13.23 -25.45
N LEU A 670 -27.54 14.29 -26.21
CA LEU A 670 -28.53 14.95 -27.06
C LEU A 670 -29.00 14.06 -28.23
N GLN A 671 -28.10 13.31 -28.87
CA GLN A 671 -28.49 12.41 -29.97
C GLN A 671 -29.27 11.21 -29.47
N VAL A 672 -28.91 10.64 -28.31
CA VAL A 672 -29.73 9.60 -27.67
C VAL A 672 -31.12 10.15 -27.33
N ALA A 673 -31.21 11.31 -26.68
CA ALA A 673 -32.49 11.94 -26.36
C ALA A 673 -33.33 12.21 -27.63
N LYS A 674 -32.72 12.75 -28.68
CA LYS A 674 -33.37 13.00 -29.97
C LYS A 674 -33.89 11.71 -30.60
N SER A 675 -33.11 10.63 -30.60
CA SER A 675 -33.52 9.33 -31.13
C SER A 675 -34.75 8.75 -30.42
N LEU A 676 -34.95 9.14 -29.16
CA LEU A 676 -36.05 8.72 -28.30
C LEU A 676 -37.19 9.74 -28.26
N ASN A 677 -37.10 10.85 -29.00
CA ASN A 677 -38.03 12.00 -28.96
C ASN A 677 -38.18 12.62 -27.55
N ILE A 678 -37.08 12.78 -26.83
CA ILE A 678 -37.04 13.35 -25.46
C ILE A 678 -36.47 14.78 -25.49
N SER A 679 -37.14 15.71 -24.81
CA SER A 679 -36.70 17.11 -24.69
C SER A 679 -35.61 17.29 -23.63
N ILE A 680 -34.77 18.33 -23.76
CA ILE A 680 -33.63 18.58 -22.85
C ILE A 680 -34.06 18.74 -21.38
N GLY A 681 -35.17 19.44 -21.11
CA GLY A 681 -35.71 19.60 -19.75
C GLY A 681 -36.21 18.30 -19.10
N ASP A 682 -36.39 17.24 -19.90
CA ASP A 682 -36.75 15.89 -19.47
C ASP A 682 -35.54 14.97 -19.31
N ILE A 683 -34.32 15.54 -19.30
CA ILE A 683 -33.08 14.83 -19.00
C ILE A 683 -32.65 15.10 -17.55
N VAL A 684 -32.32 14.05 -16.81
CA VAL A 684 -31.66 14.12 -15.50
C VAL A 684 -30.28 13.48 -15.61
N ILE A 685 -29.24 14.20 -15.19
CA ILE A 685 -27.89 13.67 -15.03
C ILE A 685 -27.67 13.32 -13.56
N TYR A 686 -27.23 12.10 -13.28
CA TYR A 686 -27.14 11.59 -11.92
C TYR A 686 -25.75 10.98 -11.66
N GLY A 687 -25.17 11.31 -10.50
CA GLY A 687 -23.96 10.64 -10.03
C GLY A 687 -23.64 10.89 -8.56
N SER A 688 -22.78 10.03 -8.01
CA SER A 688 -22.24 10.15 -6.64
C SER A 688 -20.75 10.45 -6.66
N SER A 689 -20.23 11.14 -5.64
CA SER A 689 -18.80 11.43 -5.48
C SER A 689 -18.22 12.08 -6.75
N GLY A 690 -17.37 11.38 -7.51
CA GLY A 690 -16.79 11.86 -8.77
C GLY A 690 -17.79 11.94 -9.92
N GLY A 691 -18.78 11.05 -9.91
CA GLY A 691 -19.92 11.13 -10.81
C GLY A 691 -20.84 12.31 -10.44
N GLY A 692 -20.87 12.70 -9.16
CA GLY A 692 -21.58 13.89 -8.70
C GLY A 692 -20.93 15.18 -9.21
N PHE A 693 -19.59 15.25 -9.16
CA PHE A 693 -18.83 16.31 -9.83
C PHE A 693 -19.18 16.36 -11.32
N ALA A 694 -19.11 15.23 -12.03
CA ALA A 694 -19.39 15.17 -13.45
C ALA A 694 -20.83 15.56 -13.78
N ALA A 695 -21.81 15.14 -12.97
CA ALA A 695 -23.21 15.48 -13.14
C ALA A 695 -23.45 17.00 -13.05
N LEU A 696 -22.84 17.66 -12.07
CA LEU A 696 -22.90 19.13 -11.93
C LEU A 696 -22.22 19.82 -13.11
N ASN A 697 -21.02 19.37 -13.50
CA ASN A 697 -20.22 19.99 -14.55
C ASN A 697 -20.89 19.88 -15.93
N ILE A 698 -21.39 18.69 -16.29
CA ILE A 698 -22.09 18.46 -17.57
C ILE A 698 -23.41 19.24 -17.60
N ALA A 699 -24.18 19.24 -16.51
CA ALA A 699 -25.44 20.00 -16.45
C ALA A 699 -25.18 21.52 -16.61
N ALA A 700 -24.17 22.05 -15.92
CA ALA A 700 -23.76 23.44 -16.06
C ALA A 700 -23.27 23.79 -17.47
N TYR A 701 -22.59 22.85 -18.14
CA TYR A 701 -22.14 23.02 -19.51
C TYR A 701 -23.30 23.00 -20.53
N MET A 702 -24.29 22.12 -20.33
CA MET A 702 -25.43 21.97 -21.25
C MET A 702 -26.48 23.09 -21.13
N GLY A 703 -26.71 23.60 -19.91
CA GLY A 703 -27.73 24.61 -19.63
C GLY A 703 -29.16 24.19 -20.01
N ASN A 704 -30.02 25.15 -20.33
CA ASN A 704 -31.37 24.92 -20.87
C ASN A 704 -32.31 24.09 -19.97
N ASN A 705 -32.35 24.39 -18.67
CA ASN A 705 -33.20 23.71 -17.67
C ASN A 705 -32.93 22.21 -17.49
N ILE A 706 -31.78 21.71 -17.93
CA ILE A 706 -31.34 20.37 -17.58
C ILE A 706 -31.19 20.23 -16.06
N LYS A 707 -31.44 19.04 -15.55
CA LYS A 707 -31.44 18.76 -14.11
C LYS A 707 -30.27 17.84 -13.74
N SER A 708 -29.64 18.08 -12.60
CA SER A 708 -28.64 17.18 -12.04
C SER A 708 -28.95 16.74 -10.61
N VAL A 709 -28.56 15.50 -10.28
CA VAL A 709 -28.53 14.97 -8.92
C VAL A 709 -27.09 14.57 -8.60
N ALA A 710 -26.52 15.17 -7.56
CA ALA A 710 -25.15 14.96 -7.13
C ALA A 710 -25.11 14.56 -5.65
N ILE A 711 -24.65 13.34 -5.36
CA ILE A 711 -24.60 12.80 -3.99
C ILE A 711 -23.17 12.86 -3.48
N ASN A 712 -22.95 13.45 -2.30
CA ASN A 712 -21.63 13.67 -1.69
C ASN A 712 -20.56 14.08 -2.73
N PRO A 713 -20.82 15.09 -3.59
CA PRO A 713 -19.96 15.35 -4.73
C PRO A 713 -18.60 15.85 -4.29
N GLN A 714 -17.55 15.47 -5.03
CA GLN A 714 -16.34 16.29 -5.01
C GLN A 714 -16.63 17.64 -5.67
N ILE A 715 -16.02 18.70 -5.13
CA ILE A 715 -16.20 20.08 -5.60
C ILE A 715 -14.94 20.60 -6.28
N GLN A 716 -13.77 20.24 -5.76
CA GLN A 716 -12.47 20.55 -6.36
C GLN A 716 -11.70 19.24 -6.52
N ILE A 717 -11.17 18.97 -7.72
CA ILE A 717 -10.44 17.72 -7.99
C ILE A 717 -9.20 17.59 -7.09
N LYS A 718 -8.49 18.70 -6.86
CA LYS A 718 -7.24 18.71 -6.05
C LYS A 718 -7.43 18.28 -4.59
N ASP A 719 -8.64 18.44 -4.06
CA ASP A 719 -8.95 18.16 -2.65
C ASP A 719 -9.46 16.73 -2.45
N TYR A 720 -9.59 15.95 -3.53
CA TYR A 720 -10.00 14.55 -3.44
C TYR A 720 -8.96 13.73 -2.66
N ILE A 721 -9.44 12.96 -1.69
CA ILE A 721 -8.61 12.21 -0.74
C ILE A 721 -7.58 11.27 -1.40
N ALA A 722 -7.91 10.67 -2.55
CA ALA A 722 -7.00 9.79 -3.29
C ALA A 722 -5.99 10.60 -4.11
N THR A 723 -5.01 11.17 -3.42
CA THR A 723 -3.96 12.02 -4.00
C THR A 723 -3.21 11.36 -5.16
N SER A 724 -3.06 10.03 -5.14
CA SER A 724 -2.51 9.26 -6.25
C SER A 724 -3.31 9.39 -7.54
N THR A 725 -4.64 9.34 -7.45
CA THR A 725 -5.55 9.48 -8.61
C THR A 725 -5.55 10.92 -9.11
N VAL A 726 -5.53 11.90 -8.19
CA VAL A 726 -5.43 13.33 -8.52
C VAL A 726 -4.15 13.62 -9.29
N ASN A 727 -3.00 13.23 -8.75
CA ASN A 727 -1.70 13.48 -9.39
C ASN A 727 -1.62 12.82 -10.77
N LEU A 728 -2.02 11.55 -10.86
CA LEU A 728 -2.02 10.82 -12.13
C LEU A 728 -2.95 11.48 -13.15
N PHE A 729 -4.15 11.91 -12.75
CA PHE A 729 -5.06 12.63 -13.64
C PHE A 729 -4.41 13.88 -14.22
N TYR A 730 -3.82 14.74 -13.39
CA TYR A 730 -3.17 15.96 -13.86
C TYR A 730 -1.97 15.65 -14.77
N GLU A 731 -1.18 14.63 -14.44
CA GLU A 731 -0.06 14.16 -15.26
C GLU A 731 -0.50 13.73 -16.66
N VAL A 732 -1.56 12.90 -16.77
CA VAL A 732 -1.95 12.28 -18.05
C VAL A 732 -2.92 13.12 -18.87
N SER A 733 -3.68 14.01 -18.22
CA SER A 733 -4.66 14.89 -18.90
C SER A 733 -4.08 16.22 -19.37
N GLY A 734 -2.97 16.67 -18.75
CA GLY A 734 -2.37 17.98 -18.97
C GLY A 734 -3.11 19.15 -18.32
N PHE A 735 -4.15 18.89 -17.52
CA PHE A 735 -4.78 19.93 -16.70
C PHE A 735 -3.82 20.42 -15.61
N GLU A 736 -4.13 21.58 -15.03
CA GLU A 736 -3.48 22.20 -13.88
C GLU A 736 -4.53 22.52 -12.82
N TYR A 737 -4.12 22.68 -11.55
CA TYR A 737 -5.03 22.98 -10.44
C TYR A 737 -5.83 24.29 -10.59
N SER A 738 -5.36 25.21 -11.44
CA SER A 738 -5.98 26.49 -11.74
C SER A 738 -7.01 26.42 -12.87
N ASP A 739 -7.13 25.29 -13.56
CA ASP A 739 -8.04 25.17 -14.70
C ASP A 739 -9.50 25.18 -14.24
N TYR A 740 -10.29 26.07 -14.84
CA TYR A 740 -11.68 26.34 -14.52
C TYR A 740 -12.57 25.08 -14.41
N HIS A 741 -12.42 24.12 -15.32
CA HIS A 741 -13.26 22.91 -15.34
C HIS A 741 -12.96 21.92 -14.21
N THR A 742 -11.92 22.14 -13.40
CA THR A 742 -11.52 21.28 -12.27
C THR A 742 -12.16 21.69 -10.94
N SER A 743 -12.97 22.75 -10.96
CA SER A 743 -13.59 23.39 -9.80
C SER A 743 -15.06 23.71 -10.07
N ILE A 744 -15.95 23.02 -9.35
CA ILE A 744 -17.40 23.28 -9.44
C ILE A 744 -17.74 24.68 -8.93
N ILE A 745 -16.97 25.21 -7.97
CA ILE A 745 -17.12 26.59 -7.48
C ILE A 745 -16.97 27.58 -8.64
N ASP A 746 -15.90 27.43 -9.43
CA ASP A 746 -15.64 28.31 -10.56
C ASP A 746 -16.69 28.11 -11.65
N VAL A 747 -17.12 26.86 -11.88
CA VAL A 747 -18.19 26.53 -12.83
C VAL A 747 -19.50 27.25 -12.50
N ILE A 748 -19.93 27.18 -11.25
CA ILE A 748 -21.17 27.81 -10.78
C ILE A 748 -21.08 29.33 -10.91
N ARG A 749 -19.98 29.93 -10.48
CA ARG A 749 -19.77 31.39 -10.52
C ARG A 749 -19.85 31.98 -11.93
N SER A 750 -19.43 31.24 -12.96
CA SER A 750 -19.46 31.76 -14.33
C SER A 750 -20.77 31.48 -15.09
N LYS A 751 -21.66 30.64 -14.53
CA LYS A 751 -22.87 30.11 -15.21
C LYS A 751 -24.14 30.24 -14.37
N GLU A 752 -24.22 31.23 -13.47
CA GLU A 752 -25.22 31.33 -12.38
C GLU A 752 -26.71 31.16 -12.76
N ASN A 753 -27.11 31.15 -14.05
CA ASN A 753 -28.53 31.21 -14.45
C ASN A 753 -29.10 30.03 -15.31
N ASP A 754 -28.36 28.98 -15.69
CA ASP A 754 -28.82 28.10 -16.80
C ASP A 754 -29.14 26.61 -16.50
N PHE A 755 -28.89 26.06 -15.29
CA PHE A 755 -29.17 24.65 -14.96
C PHE A 755 -29.69 24.45 -13.53
N LYS A 756 -30.46 23.37 -13.27
CA LYS A 756 -30.99 23.05 -11.93
C LYS A 756 -30.23 21.90 -11.27
N GLY A 757 -29.56 22.15 -10.14
CA GLY A 757 -28.78 21.12 -9.43
C GLY A 757 -29.35 20.75 -8.07
N LEU A 758 -29.45 19.46 -7.77
CA LEU A 758 -29.69 18.94 -6.42
C LEU A 758 -28.41 18.31 -5.86
N ILE A 759 -27.87 18.89 -4.78
CA ILE A 759 -26.77 18.30 -4.00
C ILE A 759 -27.35 17.60 -2.78
N TYR A 760 -27.00 16.33 -2.56
CA TYR A 760 -27.44 15.55 -1.41
C TYR A 760 -26.23 15.11 -0.59
N GLN A 761 -26.04 15.70 0.60
CA GLN A 761 -24.79 15.60 1.38
C GLN A 761 -25.01 14.91 2.74
N ASN A 762 -24.22 13.87 3.03
CA ASN A 762 -24.17 13.26 4.35
C ASN A 762 -23.28 14.09 5.29
N GLU A 763 -23.77 14.44 6.48
CA GLU A 763 -22.97 15.13 7.49
C GLU A 763 -21.89 14.24 8.14
N LYS A 764 -22.04 12.92 8.10
CA LYS A 764 -21.09 11.96 8.70
C LYS A 764 -19.98 11.54 7.74
N ASP A 765 -20.04 11.95 6.49
CA ASP A 765 -18.96 11.79 5.52
C ASP A 765 -17.93 12.91 5.75
N VAL A 766 -17.07 12.72 6.76
CA VAL A 766 -16.19 13.78 7.29
C VAL A 766 -15.34 14.40 6.19
N HIS A 767 -14.76 13.60 5.28
CA HIS A 767 -13.93 14.12 4.22
C HIS A 767 -14.73 14.97 3.22
N HIS A 768 -15.80 14.42 2.60
CA HIS A 768 -16.55 15.19 1.60
C HIS A 768 -17.26 16.40 2.23
N TYR A 769 -17.75 16.26 3.47
CA TYR A 769 -18.36 17.37 4.18
C TYR A 769 -17.36 18.51 4.42
N THR A 770 -16.19 18.21 5.00
CA THR A 770 -15.23 19.25 5.41
C THR A 770 -14.35 19.78 4.28
N LYS A 771 -13.98 18.93 3.30
CA LYS A 771 -13.05 19.28 2.22
C LYS A 771 -13.72 19.69 0.91
N HIS A 772 -15.00 19.38 0.73
CA HIS A 772 -15.73 19.72 -0.50
C HIS A 772 -16.99 20.55 -0.25
N PHE A 773 -17.91 20.07 0.59
CA PHE A 773 -19.20 20.74 0.80
C PHE A 773 -19.07 22.05 1.56
N THR A 774 -18.35 22.09 2.70
CA THR A 774 -18.13 23.34 3.45
C THR A 774 -17.43 24.41 2.61
N PRO A 775 -16.33 24.12 1.89
CA PRO A 775 -15.70 25.10 0.99
C PRO A 775 -16.64 25.61 -0.12
N LEU A 776 -17.55 24.78 -0.63
CA LEU A 776 -18.57 25.23 -1.58
C LEU A 776 -19.50 26.27 -0.94
N LEU A 777 -20.03 25.98 0.25
CA LEU A 777 -20.93 26.89 0.96
C LEU A 777 -20.24 28.23 1.28
N GLU A 778 -18.99 28.18 1.75
CA GLU A 778 -18.17 29.36 2.00
C GLU A 778 -17.94 30.17 0.72
N ALA A 779 -17.58 29.51 -0.38
CA ALA A 779 -17.32 30.17 -1.65
C ALA A 779 -18.56 30.82 -2.26
N LEU A 780 -19.75 30.30 -1.96
CA LEU A 780 -21.04 30.86 -2.39
C LEU A 780 -21.65 31.83 -1.36
N ASN A 781 -21.00 32.08 -0.22
CA ASN A 781 -21.51 32.89 0.90
C ASN A 781 -22.88 32.41 1.44
N ILE A 782 -23.07 31.09 1.57
CA ILE A 782 -24.32 30.47 2.04
C ILE A 782 -24.10 29.79 3.40
N GLY A 783 -25.08 29.87 4.32
CA GLY A 783 -25.07 29.17 5.61
C GLY A 783 -25.43 27.66 5.53
N THR A 784 -25.30 26.93 6.63
CA THR A 784 -25.41 25.45 6.68
C THR A 784 -26.84 24.88 6.75
N ASN A 785 -27.89 25.69 6.62
CA ASN A 785 -29.28 25.23 6.70
C ASN A 785 -29.91 25.12 5.31
N ASN A 786 -30.54 23.97 4.98
CA ASN A 786 -31.27 23.67 3.73
C ASN A 786 -31.72 24.92 2.95
N PHE A 787 -30.94 25.31 1.95
CA PHE A 787 -31.12 26.57 1.22
C PHE A 787 -31.25 26.31 -0.28
N ILE A 788 -31.93 27.23 -0.97
CA ILE A 788 -31.89 27.36 -2.42
C ILE A 788 -31.04 28.59 -2.69
N HIS A 789 -29.89 28.42 -3.34
CA HIS A 789 -29.10 29.55 -3.82
C HIS A 789 -29.06 29.49 -5.34
N SER A 790 -29.69 30.47 -5.99
CA SER A 790 -29.98 30.43 -7.42
C SER A 790 -30.71 29.12 -7.80
N ASN A 791 -30.18 28.37 -8.77
CA ASN A 791 -30.73 27.13 -9.30
C ASN A 791 -30.15 25.86 -8.64
N ILE A 792 -29.37 26.00 -7.55
CA ILE A 792 -28.81 24.86 -6.81
C ILE A 792 -29.50 24.73 -5.46
N LYS A 793 -30.07 23.55 -5.24
CA LYS A 793 -30.65 23.10 -3.98
C LYS A 793 -29.71 22.11 -3.33
N TYR A 794 -29.48 22.22 -2.03
CA TYR A 794 -28.81 21.17 -1.27
C TYR A 794 -29.70 20.63 -0.14
N ILE A 795 -29.53 19.35 0.17
CA ILE A 795 -30.18 18.67 1.29
C ILE A 795 -29.10 17.96 2.09
N ILE A 796 -29.05 18.25 3.39
CA ILE A 796 -28.16 17.56 4.32
C ILE A 796 -28.93 16.41 4.97
N PHE A 797 -28.33 15.23 5.01
CA PHE A 797 -28.88 14.08 5.71
C PHE A 797 -27.85 13.46 6.65
N ASN A 798 -28.33 12.58 7.52
CA ASN A 798 -27.52 11.93 8.55
C ASN A 798 -27.57 10.41 8.35
N ASP A 799 -26.44 9.83 7.93
CA ASP A 799 -26.24 8.38 7.94
C ASP A 799 -24.95 8.07 8.72
N PRO A 800 -25.03 7.38 9.86
CA PRO A 800 -23.88 7.13 10.74
C PRO A 800 -22.76 6.32 10.09
N ARG A 801 -23.00 5.71 8.93
CA ARG A 801 -21.99 4.94 8.17
C ARG A 801 -21.02 5.82 7.38
N GLY A 802 -21.23 7.13 7.32
CA GLY A 802 -20.31 8.06 6.64
C GLY A 802 -20.38 7.97 5.11
N HIS A 803 -19.24 7.75 4.44
CA HIS A 803 -19.15 7.65 2.98
C HIS A 803 -19.59 6.26 2.48
N VAL A 804 -20.90 6.05 2.35
CA VAL A 804 -21.46 4.81 1.79
C VAL A 804 -22.21 5.05 0.49
N GLY A 805 -22.20 4.06 -0.39
CA GLY A 805 -22.98 4.06 -1.62
C GLY A 805 -24.48 4.16 -1.32
N GLU A 806 -25.20 4.90 -2.15
CA GLU A 806 -26.63 5.13 -1.96
C GLU A 806 -27.47 3.86 -2.23
N SER A 807 -28.69 3.83 -1.69
CA SER A 807 -29.61 2.71 -1.89
C SER A 807 -30.51 2.91 -3.11
N LYS A 808 -31.10 1.80 -3.61
CA LYS A 808 -32.11 1.84 -4.69
C LYS A 808 -33.32 2.72 -4.34
N ASN A 809 -33.77 2.69 -3.09
CA ASN A 809 -34.90 3.50 -2.62
C ASN A 809 -34.54 4.99 -2.64
N MET A 810 -33.33 5.33 -2.16
CA MET A 810 -32.84 6.70 -2.20
C MET A 810 -32.72 7.21 -3.64
N PHE A 811 -32.24 6.37 -4.57
CA PHE A 811 -32.20 6.70 -5.99
C PHE A 811 -33.58 7.06 -6.56
N SER A 812 -34.60 6.22 -6.37
CA SER A 812 -35.94 6.48 -6.89
C SER A 812 -36.59 7.71 -6.25
N GLU A 813 -36.40 7.94 -4.95
CA GLU A 813 -36.88 9.12 -4.23
C GLU A 813 -36.25 10.44 -4.74
N LEU A 814 -34.94 10.44 -4.98
CA LEU A 814 -34.22 11.62 -5.48
C LEU A 814 -34.62 11.96 -6.92
N ILE A 815 -34.75 10.95 -7.79
CA ILE A 815 -35.26 11.14 -9.15
C ILE A 815 -36.68 11.73 -9.09
N ALA A 816 -37.59 11.15 -8.29
CA ALA A 816 -38.93 11.68 -8.12
C ALA A 816 -38.95 13.12 -7.57
N THR A 817 -38.00 13.48 -6.71
CA THR A 817 -37.87 14.82 -6.13
C THR A 817 -37.42 15.85 -7.16
N VAL A 818 -36.44 15.53 -7.99
CA VAL A 818 -35.95 16.43 -9.05
C VAL A 818 -36.94 16.54 -10.20
N ARG A 819 -37.68 15.47 -10.51
CA ARG A 819 -38.74 15.52 -11.53
C ARG A 819 -39.92 16.40 -11.16
N ARG A 820 -40.15 16.66 -9.86
CA ARG A 820 -41.21 17.56 -9.36
C ARG A 820 -40.83 19.06 -9.40
N GLN A 821 -39.56 19.38 -9.59
CA GLN A 821 -39.02 20.75 -9.72
C GLN A 821 -38.86 21.15 -11.18
#